data_AF-A0A2D7D5B1-F1
#
_entry.id   AF-A0A2D7D5B1-F1
#
_cell.length_a   1.000
_cell.length_b   1.000
_cell.length_c   1.000
_cell.angle_alpha   90.00
_cell.angle_beta   90.00
_cell.angle_gamma   90.00
#
_symmetry.space_group_name_H-M   'P 1'
#
loop_
_entity.id
_entity.type
_entity.pdbx_description
1 polymer ?
#
loop_
_entity_poly.entity_id
_entity_poly.type
_entity_poly.pdbx_seq_one_letter_code
_entity_poly.pdbx_strand_id
1 'polypeptide(L)'
;MKRIFYAVVLLWVWVADGSIQGERVYLSGRDAEDAVMWDFFCSAGRNSGKWMKIAVPSNWEQEGFGSYNYGHDDPGEKHAEVGTYRRDFFVPVEWKGRHVRLVFEGVMTQASVKLNGKLVGFDNYGGYTAFHHVLDKTNIKYGAKNKLEVTVKKKPDNESLDRAERKADYWVFGGIYRPVYLEVLPKEFVNRLAIDARADGRFKMDIFPQVQYPTKFWQKFMIYTDEVRAQIQTLDGVDVGEPMRAAIHGARGRISVETMVENPLCWSPEMPNRYQVKVTMLHEGRVLSERTETFGFRSVELRPGDGFYLNGIKQRIKGINRNMFDPDHGRVISEERAWADARAIKAMNVNLVRSHLPPTSAFMEACDTLGLMVITELCNWHDPAIDTPIARNIVYSLVTTYQNYPSVVMWANGNENGFNLEVDELYYLYDPQERPVLHPWAYYDGINTYHYPDYPALQEQLNKPVVYLPTEFLHGLYDGGHGAGLEDYWQLMSETPTCAGGVLWCWADAALVRTDQDGKLDTHGNKSADGIVGPRGEKEASYFTVRDIWSPVQIEMETFDASFDGRIPVANQYSELSLDRCQFEWKWLRYGTALEKEATVRVLADGKMVGPSVRAGEQGWLVVPYETYLQTSDALALTAFDAAGREVMHWVLDKENVFGLPERDEEPITVNQNDERIEVVVGDTQWLFSADSGQLLDGLRGGQSLGLTRGPFRQVGTLEHESLEFAVAWTVQLQQREDHLMIRSIGSDGSWFEWTINTMGDAHVRYSFVLQDEKVAYAAIGFDLAEELLEGKRWLGRGPHRLWGNRMKGPEFGVWENGYNDDVVGVDWGAPAFKGIFDGVDWMRLDVKSDLAILMDCEEPEAVGVLRPRNADESRNEKNHIGPVHAWWHYPAEGELFIFHKIPGVGTKFANAHELGPQGSPSALESPLTGSITFRLMAR
;
A
#
# COMPACT_ATOMS: atom_id res chain seq x y z
N MET A 1 -10.65 57.90 44.76
CA MET A 1 -10.28 58.45 43.44
C MET A 1 -8.90 57.93 43.06
N LYS A 2 -8.83 56.90 42.19
CA LYS A 2 -7.58 56.32 41.66
C LYS A 2 -7.63 56.37 40.14
N ARG A 3 -6.54 56.82 39.53
CA ARG A 3 -6.30 56.94 38.08
C ARG A 3 -6.10 55.55 37.48
N ILE A 4 -6.61 55.33 36.26
CA ILE A 4 -6.31 54.17 35.42
C ILE A 4 -5.70 54.68 34.11
N PHE A 5 -4.49 54.20 33.82
CA PHE A 5 -3.76 54.36 32.57
C PHE A 5 -4.29 53.34 31.55
N TYR A 6 -4.59 53.77 30.33
CA TYR A 6 -4.72 52.86 29.18
C TYR A 6 -3.41 52.90 28.38
N ALA A 7 -2.72 51.76 28.31
CA ALA A 7 -1.57 51.55 27.45
C ALA A 7 -2.05 51.11 26.07
N VAL A 8 -1.64 51.84 25.03
CA VAL A 8 -1.78 51.44 23.63
C VAL A 8 -0.61 50.55 23.28
N VAL A 9 -0.87 49.26 23.03
CA VAL A 9 0.11 48.33 22.48
C VAL A 9 0.03 48.42 20.95
N LEU A 10 1.04 49.03 20.34
CA LEU A 10 1.28 48.98 18.90
C LEU A 10 1.89 47.62 18.55
N LEU A 11 1.05 46.69 18.08
CA LEU A 11 1.51 45.47 17.41
C LEU A 11 2.08 45.85 16.04
N TRP A 12 3.40 45.76 15.92
CA TRP A 12 4.08 45.80 14.62
C TRP A 12 3.86 44.46 13.92
N VAL A 13 2.84 44.40 13.07
CA VAL A 13 2.71 43.34 12.06
C VAL A 13 3.80 43.59 11.02
N TRP A 14 4.82 42.74 10.96
CA TRP A 14 5.70 42.66 9.80
C TRP A 14 4.87 42.13 8.62
N VAL A 15 4.29 43.03 7.84
CA VAL A 15 3.77 42.68 6.52
C VAL A 15 4.99 42.54 5.63
N ALA A 16 5.35 41.31 5.28
CA ALA A 16 6.36 41.05 4.26
C ALA A 16 5.95 41.80 2.98
N ASP A 17 6.86 42.58 2.41
CA ASP A 17 6.62 43.28 1.16
C ASP A 17 6.48 42.24 0.03
N GLY A 18 5.25 41.93 -0.37
CA GLY A 18 4.94 41.00 -1.46
C GLY A 18 5.53 41.39 -2.83
N SER A 19 6.25 42.52 -2.91
CA SER A 19 7.00 42.92 -4.10
C SER A 19 8.32 42.18 -4.30
N ILE A 20 8.94 41.62 -3.24
CA ILE A 20 10.23 40.89 -3.33
C ILE A 20 10.07 39.36 -3.39
N GLN A 21 8.94 38.83 -2.94
CA GLN A 21 8.62 37.42 -3.11
C GLN A 21 7.63 37.24 -4.28
N GLY A 22 7.66 36.05 -4.89
CA GLY A 22 6.68 35.66 -5.89
C GLY A 22 5.32 35.38 -5.28
N GLU A 23 4.23 35.59 -6.03
CA GLU A 23 2.90 35.15 -5.64
C GLU A 23 2.28 34.23 -6.71
N ARG A 24 1.46 33.28 -6.28
CA ARG A 24 0.64 32.42 -7.15
C ARG A 24 -0.81 32.85 -7.05
N VAL A 25 -1.43 33.11 -8.21
CA VAL A 25 -2.83 33.47 -8.33
C VAL A 25 -3.53 32.39 -9.15
N TYR A 26 -4.30 31.55 -8.46
CA TYR A 26 -5.00 30.43 -9.07
C TYR A 26 -6.15 30.91 -9.97
N LEU A 27 -6.19 30.38 -11.19
CA LEU A 27 -7.27 30.57 -12.16
C LEU A 27 -8.27 29.39 -12.13
N SER A 28 -7.79 28.23 -11.66
CA SER A 28 -8.52 27.02 -11.28
C SER A 28 -8.66 26.94 -9.75
N GLY A 29 -9.13 25.79 -9.24
CA GLY A 29 -8.83 25.33 -7.88
C GLY A 29 -7.43 24.72 -7.76
N ARG A 30 -7.08 24.26 -6.56
CA ARG A 30 -5.90 23.45 -6.23
C ARG A 30 -6.17 21.96 -6.40
N ASP A 31 -7.40 21.52 -6.15
CA ASP A 31 -7.87 20.16 -6.37
C ASP A 31 -9.37 20.17 -6.69
N ALA A 32 -10.07 19.05 -6.47
CA ALA A 32 -11.48 18.93 -6.75
C ALA A 32 -12.38 19.73 -5.81
N GLU A 33 -11.95 19.99 -4.56
CA GLU A 33 -12.80 20.62 -3.54
C GLU A 33 -13.03 22.11 -3.80
N ASP A 34 -12.00 22.81 -4.29
CA ASP A 34 -12.02 24.24 -4.57
C ASP A 34 -12.00 24.54 -6.09
N ALA A 35 -12.30 23.54 -6.91
CA ALA A 35 -12.30 23.65 -8.36
C ALA A 35 -13.17 24.81 -8.87
N VAL A 36 -12.69 25.49 -9.91
CA VAL A 36 -13.36 26.68 -10.46
C VAL A 36 -14.04 26.33 -11.78
N MET A 37 -15.30 26.75 -11.94
CA MET A 37 -16.10 26.49 -13.14
C MET A 37 -15.63 27.32 -14.34
N TRP A 38 -15.20 26.66 -15.41
CA TRP A 38 -14.80 27.26 -16.68
C TRP A 38 -15.85 26.97 -17.76
N ASP A 39 -15.91 27.79 -18.83
CA ASP A 39 -16.68 27.43 -20.02
C ASP A 39 -15.98 26.28 -20.76
N PHE A 40 -16.71 25.26 -21.19
CA PHE A 40 -16.17 24.05 -21.77
C PHE A 40 -16.98 23.54 -22.95
N PHE A 41 -16.29 23.03 -23.97
CA PHE A 41 -16.87 22.36 -25.12
C PHE A 41 -16.12 21.06 -25.37
N CYS A 42 -16.82 19.93 -25.41
CA CYS A 42 -16.27 18.64 -25.77
C CYS A 42 -16.70 18.24 -27.20
N SER A 43 -15.78 17.71 -28.01
CA SER A 43 -16.04 17.41 -29.42
C SER A 43 -16.87 16.14 -29.67
N ALA A 44 -16.82 15.15 -28.77
CA ALA A 44 -17.52 13.86 -28.90
C ALA A 44 -17.77 13.23 -27.51
N GLY A 45 -18.49 12.09 -27.48
CA GLY A 45 -18.86 11.42 -26.23
C GLY A 45 -20.00 12.11 -25.47
N ARG A 46 -20.12 11.84 -24.17
CA ARG A 46 -21.17 12.42 -23.32
C ARG A 46 -21.07 13.95 -23.31
N ASN A 47 -22.24 14.61 -23.30
CA ASN A 47 -22.38 16.07 -23.27
C ASN A 47 -21.58 16.85 -24.33
N SER A 48 -21.31 16.25 -25.49
CA SER A 48 -20.57 16.88 -26.60
C SER A 48 -21.40 17.80 -27.50
N GLY A 49 -20.71 18.61 -28.33
CA GLY A 49 -21.33 19.44 -29.36
C GLY A 49 -21.98 20.74 -28.86
N LYS A 50 -21.87 21.05 -27.56
CA LYS A 50 -22.43 22.24 -26.91
C LYS A 50 -21.47 22.82 -25.88
N TRP A 51 -21.60 24.12 -25.62
CA TRP A 51 -20.87 24.80 -24.54
C TRP A 51 -21.59 24.60 -23.21
N MET A 52 -20.85 24.21 -22.19
CA MET A 52 -21.30 23.97 -20.81
C MET A 52 -20.28 24.52 -19.80
N LYS A 53 -20.50 24.28 -18.51
CA LYS A 53 -19.49 24.53 -17.47
C LYS A 53 -18.80 23.22 -17.09
N ILE A 54 -17.54 23.30 -16.70
CA ILE A 54 -16.77 22.20 -16.13
C ILE A 54 -15.92 22.71 -14.97
N ALA A 55 -15.75 21.91 -13.92
CA ALA A 55 -14.81 22.19 -12.85
C ALA A 55 -13.36 22.12 -13.37
N VAL A 56 -12.47 22.98 -12.87
CA VAL A 56 -11.03 22.90 -13.15
C VAL A 56 -10.27 23.07 -11.83
N PRO A 57 -9.40 22.12 -11.42
CA PRO A 57 -9.01 20.91 -12.15
C PRO A 57 -10.07 19.79 -12.17
N SER A 58 -10.10 19.00 -13.25
CA SER A 58 -10.91 17.79 -13.40
C SER A 58 -10.41 16.90 -14.56
N ASN A 59 -10.76 15.61 -14.50
CA ASN A 59 -10.84 14.79 -15.71
C ASN A 59 -12.25 14.88 -16.27
N TRP A 60 -12.41 15.19 -17.56
CA TRP A 60 -13.73 15.51 -18.09
C TRP A 60 -14.69 14.31 -18.05
N GLU A 61 -14.18 13.08 -18.01
CA GLU A 61 -14.98 11.87 -17.87
C GLU A 61 -15.68 11.81 -16.51
N GLN A 62 -15.02 12.26 -15.45
CA GLN A 62 -15.65 12.36 -14.13
C GLN A 62 -16.67 13.49 -14.02
N GLU A 63 -16.60 14.48 -14.92
CA GLU A 63 -17.57 15.59 -14.99
C GLU A 63 -18.74 15.31 -15.95
N GLY A 64 -18.89 14.06 -16.42
CA GLY A 64 -19.98 13.66 -17.29
C GLY A 64 -19.79 14.02 -18.77
N PHE A 65 -18.55 14.26 -19.22
CA PHE A 65 -18.22 14.54 -20.61
C PHE A 65 -17.35 13.44 -21.23
N GLY A 66 -17.31 13.38 -22.57
CA GLY A 66 -16.46 12.41 -23.27
C GLY A 66 -16.84 10.96 -22.93
N SER A 67 -15.88 10.05 -23.07
CA SER A 67 -16.07 8.62 -22.82
C SER A 67 -14.86 8.02 -22.10
N TYR A 68 -15.12 7.07 -21.19
CA TYR A 68 -14.10 6.33 -20.48
C TYR A 68 -13.39 5.32 -21.40
N ASN A 69 -12.07 5.19 -21.23
CA ASN A 69 -11.26 4.12 -21.83
C ASN A 69 -10.24 3.62 -20.82
N TYR A 70 -9.84 2.36 -20.97
CA TYR A 70 -8.67 1.79 -20.34
C TYR A 70 -7.52 1.68 -21.34
N GLY A 71 -6.26 1.77 -20.88
CA GLY A 71 -5.11 1.83 -21.79
C GLY A 71 -4.87 0.55 -22.59
N HIS A 72 -5.37 -0.60 -22.13
CA HIS A 72 -5.37 -1.87 -22.86
C HIS A 72 -6.62 -2.11 -23.73
N ASP A 73 -7.54 -1.14 -23.84
CA ASP A 73 -8.65 -1.25 -24.79
C ASP A 73 -8.13 -1.33 -26.24
N ASP A 74 -8.92 -1.94 -27.12
CA ASP A 74 -8.56 -2.06 -28.53
C ASP A 74 -8.34 -0.66 -29.15
N PRO A 75 -7.28 -0.44 -29.96
CA PRO A 75 -6.99 0.88 -30.50
C PRO A 75 -8.13 1.53 -31.30
N GLY A 76 -9.02 0.72 -31.90
CA GLY A 76 -10.21 1.19 -32.60
C GLY A 76 -11.34 1.67 -31.69
N GLU A 77 -11.32 1.30 -30.42
CA GLU A 77 -12.31 1.66 -29.40
C GLU A 77 -11.88 2.89 -28.59
N LYS A 78 -10.60 3.27 -28.67
CA LYS A 78 -10.07 4.44 -27.97
C LYS A 78 -10.62 5.74 -28.55
N HIS A 79 -11.20 6.54 -27.68
CA HIS A 79 -11.78 7.82 -28.06
C HIS A 79 -10.72 8.92 -28.25
N ALA A 80 -11.02 9.92 -29.08
CA ALA A 80 -10.07 10.97 -29.47
C ALA A 80 -10.67 12.37 -29.27
N GLU A 81 -11.42 12.55 -28.19
CA GLU A 81 -12.12 13.80 -27.92
C GLU A 81 -11.15 14.98 -27.75
N VAL A 82 -11.66 16.15 -28.12
CA VAL A 82 -11.00 17.44 -27.97
C VAL A 82 -11.86 18.31 -27.07
N GLY A 83 -11.28 18.73 -25.95
CA GLY A 83 -11.88 19.67 -25.02
C GLY A 83 -11.40 21.10 -25.30
N THR A 84 -12.30 22.07 -25.37
CA THR A 84 -11.94 23.50 -25.44
C THR A 84 -12.48 24.23 -24.22
N TYR A 85 -11.58 24.82 -23.45
CA TYR A 85 -11.86 25.56 -22.23
C TYR A 85 -11.77 27.06 -22.46
N ARG A 86 -12.61 27.86 -21.77
CA ARG A 86 -12.49 29.32 -21.74
C ARG A 86 -12.71 29.88 -20.33
N ARG A 87 -11.88 30.86 -19.98
CA ARG A 87 -11.94 31.58 -18.71
C ARG A 87 -11.55 33.03 -18.88
N ASP A 88 -12.41 33.93 -18.42
CA ASP A 88 -12.03 35.33 -18.25
C ASP A 88 -11.35 35.52 -16.89
N PHE A 89 -10.27 36.29 -16.82
CA PHE A 89 -9.57 36.62 -15.58
C PHE A 89 -9.10 38.07 -15.59
N PHE A 90 -9.02 38.71 -14.42
CA PHE A 90 -8.57 40.09 -14.30
C PHE A 90 -7.07 40.12 -13.99
N VAL A 91 -6.34 41.00 -14.67
CA VAL A 91 -4.91 41.23 -14.40
C VAL A 91 -4.76 42.64 -13.83
N PRO A 92 -4.34 42.79 -12.57
CA PRO A 92 -4.12 44.10 -11.93
C PRO A 92 -3.11 44.98 -12.69
N VAL A 93 -3.23 46.30 -12.57
CA VAL A 93 -2.31 47.24 -13.25
C VAL A 93 -0.93 47.25 -12.59
N GLU A 94 -0.88 46.89 -11.31
CA GLU A 94 0.29 46.82 -10.44
C GLU A 94 1.27 45.72 -10.88
N TRP A 95 0.79 44.72 -11.61
CA TRP A 95 1.66 43.67 -12.17
C TRP A 95 2.44 44.15 -13.40
N LYS A 96 2.13 45.33 -13.93
CA LYS A 96 2.85 45.87 -15.10
C LYS A 96 4.32 46.10 -14.75
N GLY A 97 5.21 45.40 -15.45
CA GLY A 97 6.66 45.47 -15.22
C GLY A 97 7.20 44.39 -14.28
N ARG A 98 6.33 43.57 -13.68
CA ARG A 98 6.68 42.28 -13.07
C ARG A 98 6.84 41.20 -14.15
N HIS A 99 7.40 40.07 -13.77
CA HIS A 99 7.42 38.88 -14.63
C HIS A 99 6.19 38.04 -14.35
N VAL A 100 5.37 37.78 -15.36
CA VAL A 100 4.13 37.00 -15.22
C VAL A 100 4.21 35.79 -16.12
N ARG A 101 4.04 34.59 -15.56
CA ARG A 101 3.87 33.36 -16.34
C ARG A 101 2.58 32.63 -15.98
N LEU A 102 1.94 32.08 -17.00
CA LEU A 102 0.81 31.16 -16.86
C LEU A 102 1.36 29.73 -16.73
N VAL A 103 1.05 29.05 -15.63
CA VAL A 103 1.53 27.71 -15.31
C VAL A 103 0.36 26.73 -15.35
N PHE A 104 0.59 25.59 -15.99
CA PHE A 104 -0.27 24.41 -15.94
C PHE A 104 0.53 23.29 -15.28
N GLU A 105 0.04 22.74 -14.17
CA GLU A 105 0.74 21.65 -13.48
C GLU A 105 0.54 20.26 -14.12
N GLY A 106 -0.45 20.13 -15.00
CA GLY A 106 -0.71 18.91 -15.76
C GLY A 106 -1.98 19.01 -16.61
N VAL A 107 -1.89 18.61 -17.89
CA VAL A 107 -2.99 18.64 -18.86
C VAL A 107 -2.88 17.44 -19.79
N MET A 108 -3.90 16.57 -19.81
CA MET A 108 -3.88 15.33 -20.61
C MET A 108 -4.55 15.51 -21.97
N THR A 109 -3.88 15.28 -23.11
CA THR A 109 -2.46 14.88 -23.27
C THR A 109 -1.66 15.86 -24.13
N GLN A 110 -2.32 16.63 -25.00
CA GLN A 110 -1.70 17.75 -25.72
C GLN A 110 -2.52 19.02 -25.50
N ALA A 111 -1.85 20.14 -25.24
CA ALA A 111 -2.52 21.42 -24.93
C ALA A 111 -2.01 22.58 -25.79
N SER A 112 -2.93 23.40 -26.31
CA SER A 112 -2.65 24.64 -27.03
C SER A 112 -3.35 25.81 -26.37
N VAL A 113 -2.61 26.91 -26.12
CA VAL A 113 -3.08 28.02 -25.28
C VAL A 113 -3.19 29.32 -26.07
N LYS A 114 -4.34 29.99 -25.98
CA LYS A 114 -4.55 31.34 -26.50
C LYS A 114 -4.90 32.32 -25.40
N LEU A 115 -4.30 33.51 -25.49
CA LEU A 115 -4.66 34.66 -24.68
C LEU A 115 -5.27 35.72 -25.60
N ASN A 116 -6.44 36.26 -25.24
CA ASN A 116 -7.13 37.32 -25.98
C ASN A 116 -7.20 37.05 -27.51
N GLY A 117 -7.45 35.79 -27.88
CA GLY A 117 -7.58 35.34 -29.27
C GLY A 117 -6.27 35.10 -30.04
N LYS A 118 -5.09 35.20 -29.41
CA LYS A 118 -3.79 34.90 -30.03
C LYS A 118 -3.11 33.74 -29.32
N LEU A 119 -2.47 32.86 -30.09
CA LEU A 119 -1.64 31.77 -29.56
C LEU A 119 -0.51 32.33 -28.68
N VAL A 120 -0.25 31.67 -27.57
CA VAL A 120 0.83 32.02 -26.64
C VAL A 120 1.76 30.81 -26.53
N GLY A 121 3.05 31.03 -26.78
CA GLY A 121 4.06 29.99 -26.62
C GLY A 121 3.94 28.86 -27.65
N PHE A 122 4.25 27.66 -27.20
CA PHE A 122 4.26 26.41 -27.98
C PHE A 122 3.19 25.46 -27.44
N ASP A 123 2.77 24.50 -28.26
CA ASP A 123 1.88 23.43 -27.80
C ASP A 123 2.63 22.50 -26.85
N ASN A 124 2.01 22.18 -25.70
CA ASN A 124 2.54 21.20 -24.77
C ASN A 124 2.23 19.77 -25.25
N TYR A 125 3.25 18.90 -25.19
CA TYR A 125 3.17 17.48 -25.48
C TYR A 125 3.55 16.70 -24.22
N GLY A 126 2.60 15.95 -23.67
CA GLY A 126 2.78 15.11 -22.47
C GLY A 126 1.80 15.50 -21.36
N GLY A 127 1.17 14.50 -20.75
CA GLY A 127 0.09 14.67 -19.80
C GLY A 127 0.53 14.98 -18.37
N TYR A 128 1.76 14.63 -18.00
CA TYR A 128 2.11 14.42 -16.58
C TYR A 128 3.11 15.40 -15.98
N THR A 129 3.75 16.23 -16.80
CA THR A 129 4.70 17.25 -16.35
C THR A 129 4.13 18.66 -16.51
N ALA A 130 4.52 19.57 -15.61
CA ALA A 130 4.13 20.95 -15.69
C ALA A 130 4.75 21.67 -16.91
N PHE A 131 4.04 22.66 -17.43
CA PHE A 131 4.54 23.59 -18.45
C PHE A 131 4.04 25.01 -18.18
N HIS A 132 4.71 26.00 -18.77
CA HIS A 132 4.32 27.39 -18.57
C HIS A 132 4.60 28.28 -19.79
N HIS A 133 3.92 29.43 -19.83
CA HIS A 133 4.14 30.46 -20.83
C HIS A 133 4.35 31.82 -20.17
N VAL A 134 5.43 32.51 -20.57
CA VAL A 134 5.70 33.89 -20.15
C VAL A 134 4.74 34.84 -20.86
N LEU A 135 4.02 35.65 -20.09
CA LEU A 135 2.97 36.54 -20.60
C LEU A 135 3.46 37.97 -20.89
N ASP A 136 4.64 38.36 -20.39
CA ASP A 136 5.17 39.74 -20.46
C ASP A 136 5.15 40.36 -21.87
N LYS A 137 5.38 39.54 -22.91
CA LYS A 137 5.46 39.96 -24.32
C LYS A 137 4.25 39.52 -25.16
N THR A 138 3.17 39.12 -24.51
CA THR A 138 1.93 38.70 -25.16
C THR A 138 0.96 39.87 -25.27
N ASN A 139 -0.27 39.59 -25.71
CA ASN A 139 -1.38 40.54 -25.74
C ASN A 139 -2.15 40.61 -24.40
N ILE A 140 -1.49 40.31 -23.28
CA ILE A 140 -2.03 40.50 -21.93
C ILE A 140 -2.38 41.98 -21.70
N LYS A 141 -3.53 42.23 -21.07
CA LYS A 141 -4.05 43.57 -20.78
C LYS A 141 -4.04 43.79 -19.28
N TYR A 142 -3.19 44.71 -18.81
CA TYR A 142 -3.11 45.13 -17.42
C TYR A 142 -4.24 46.11 -17.07
N GLY A 143 -4.78 46.02 -15.86
CA GLY A 143 -5.94 46.80 -15.40
C GLY A 143 -7.25 46.40 -16.10
N ALA A 144 -7.31 45.22 -16.71
CA ALA A 144 -8.45 44.79 -17.52
C ALA A 144 -8.69 43.28 -17.43
N LYS A 145 -9.87 42.85 -17.91
CA LYS A 145 -10.18 41.43 -18.13
C LYS A 145 -9.43 40.89 -19.36
N ASN A 146 -8.92 39.69 -19.21
CA ASN A 146 -8.26 38.89 -20.24
C ASN A 146 -9.03 37.59 -20.44
N LYS A 147 -9.06 37.08 -21.66
CA LYS A 147 -9.70 35.82 -22.01
C LYS A 147 -8.64 34.76 -22.29
N LEU A 148 -8.65 33.70 -21.50
CA LEU A 148 -7.89 32.46 -21.73
C LEU A 148 -8.77 31.49 -22.54
N GLU A 149 -8.19 30.87 -23.55
CA GLU A 149 -8.76 29.71 -24.25
C GLU A 149 -7.69 28.60 -24.30
N VAL A 150 -8.06 27.38 -23.92
CA VAL A 150 -7.16 26.22 -23.94
C VAL A 150 -7.83 25.11 -24.72
N THR A 151 -7.17 24.58 -25.74
CA THR A 151 -7.61 23.41 -26.48
C THR A 151 -6.77 22.22 -26.04
N VAL A 152 -7.44 21.15 -25.60
CA VAL A 152 -6.85 19.94 -25.06
C VAL A 152 -7.27 18.76 -25.91
N LYS A 153 -6.31 18.00 -26.44
CA LYS A 153 -6.58 16.76 -27.18
C LYS A 153 -6.28 15.56 -26.29
N LYS A 154 -7.25 14.64 -26.15
CA LYS A 154 -7.03 13.34 -25.49
C LYS A 154 -6.06 12.50 -26.30
N LYS A 155 -6.28 12.40 -27.62
CA LYS A 155 -5.32 11.82 -28.56
C LYS A 155 -4.34 12.88 -29.04
N PRO A 156 -3.05 12.83 -28.68
CA PRO A 156 -2.06 13.78 -29.20
C PRO A 156 -1.83 13.56 -30.70
N ASP A 157 -1.31 14.59 -31.37
CA ASP A 157 -0.94 14.52 -32.80
C ASP A 157 0.31 13.67 -33.05
N ASN A 158 1.15 13.50 -32.01
CA ASN A 158 2.36 12.70 -32.08
C ASN A 158 2.06 11.23 -31.73
N GLU A 159 2.43 10.32 -32.62
CA GLU A 159 2.11 8.89 -32.49
C GLU A 159 2.89 8.19 -31.37
N SER A 160 4.19 8.50 -31.17
CA SER A 160 4.97 7.88 -30.10
C SER A 160 4.43 8.27 -28.72
N LEU A 161 4.00 9.52 -28.54
CA LEU A 161 3.34 9.99 -27.33
C LEU A 161 1.95 9.36 -27.11
N ASP A 162 1.14 9.22 -28.18
CA ASP A 162 -0.15 8.54 -28.12
C ASP A 162 0.02 7.10 -27.60
N ARG A 163 1.03 6.40 -28.10
CA ARG A 163 1.39 5.05 -27.64
C ARG A 163 1.85 5.06 -26.19
N ALA A 164 2.77 5.95 -25.84
CA ALA A 164 3.41 5.99 -24.53
C ALA A 164 2.45 6.24 -23.36
N GLU A 165 1.54 7.21 -23.51
CA GLU A 165 0.68 7.67 -22.42
C GLU A 165 -0.75 7.12 -22.47
N ARG A 166 -1.16 6.49 -23.57
CA ARG A 166 -2.52 5.94 -23.72
C ARG A 166 -2.56 4.45 -23.94
N LYS A 167 -1.43 3.76 -24.06
CA LYS A 167 -1.33 2.29 -24.07
C LYS A 167 -0.49 1.83 -22.86
N ALA A 168 -1.12 1.88 -21.69
CA ALA A 168 -0.52 1.49 -20.42
C ALA A 168 -1.59 0.83 -19.53
N ASP A 169 -1.17 0.21 -18.42
CA ASP A 169 -2.08 -0.46 -17.49
C ASP A 169 -2.74 0.53 -16.51
N TYR A 170 -3.57 1.43 -17.05
CA TYR A 170 -4.37 2.37 -16.27
C TYR A 170 -5.53 2.99 -17.08
N TRP A 171 -6.43 3.67 -16.37
CA TRP A 171 -7.49 4.50 -16.95
C TRP A 171 -6.94 5.69 -17.76
N VAL A 172 -7.50 5.90 -18.95
CA VAL A 172 -7.09 6.96 -19.89
C VAL A 172 -8.14 8.08 -19.90
N PHE A 173 -7.73 9.24 -19.40
CA PHE A 173 -8.57 10.43 -19.26
C PHE A 173 -8.18 11.55 -20.20
N GLY A 174 -9.05 12.56 -20.30
CA GLY A 174 -8.68 13.87 -20.85
C GLY A 174 -8.90 15.00 -19.83
N GLY A 175 -8.31 16.16 -20.09
CA GLY A 175 -8.64 17.41 -19.40
C GLY A 175 -7.50 18.07 -18.64
N ILE A 176 -7.84 19.18 -17.98
CA ILE A 176 -6.94 19.96 -17.13
C ILE A 176 -7.13 19.44 -15.70
N TYR A 177 -6.38 18.41 -15.34
CA TYR A 177 -6.59 17.63 -14.10
C TYR A 177 -5.67 18.08 -12.95
N ARG A 178 -4.81 19.06 -13.19
CA ARG A 178 -3.99 19.72 -12.16
C ARG A 178 -4.13 21.25 -12.25
N PRO A 179 -3.73 21.99 -11.20
CA PRO A 179 -3.95 23.42 -11.12
C PRO A 179 -3.39 24.24 -12.29
N VAL A 180 -4.07 25.36 -12.54
CA VAL A 180 -3.68 26.43 -13.45
C VAL A 180 -3.63 27.74 -12.67
N TYR A 181 -2.47 28.39 -12.69
CA TYR A 181 -2.28 29.66 -11.99
C TYR A 181 -1.36 30.61 -12.76
N LEU A 182 -1.45 31.89 -12.38
CA LEU A 182 -0.46 32.89 -12.74
C LEU A 182 0.58 32.94 -11.64
N GLU A 183 1.85 32.83 -12.01
CA GLU A 183 2.95 33.16 -11.12
C GLU A 183 3.43 34.57 -11.44
N VAL A 184 3.38 35.44 -10.43
CA VAL A 184 3.72 36.85 -10.54
C VAL A 184 4.98 37.10 -9.73
N LEU A 185 6.08 37.26 -10.43
CA LEU A 185 7.42 37.32 -9.87
C LEU A 185 7.98 38.75 -9.96
N PRO A 186 8.92 39.12 -9.09
CA PRO A 186 9.75 40.29 -9.31
C PRO A 186 10.38 40.26 -10.71
N LYS A 187 10.75 41.43 -11.22
CA LYS A 187 11.33 41.56 -12.57
C LYS A 187 12.67 40.83 -12.72
N GLU A 188 13.43 40.78 -11.64
CA GLU A 188 14.70 40.09 -11.47
C GLU A 188 14.50 39.04 -10.37
N PHE A 189 14.66 37.75 -10.66
CA PHE A 189 14.32 36.68 -9.71
C PHE A 189 15.17 35.43 -9.87
N VAL A 190 15.17 34.58 -8.85
CA VAL A 190 15.79 33.25 -8.90
C VAL A 190 14.83 32.26 -9.54
N ASN A 191 15.10 31.86 -10.79
CA ASN A 191 14.20 30.98 -11.55
C ASN A 191 14.31 29.51 -11.14
N ARG A 192 15.53 29.03 -10.88
CA ARG A 192 15.81 27.65 -10.46
C ARG A 192 16.98 27.61 -9.49
N LEU A 193 16.91 26.68 -8.55
CA LEU A 193 18.00 26.27 -7.67
C LEU A 193 18.25 24.78 -7.90
N ALA A 194 19.51 24.37 -7.99
CA ALA A 194 19.92 22.97 -8.04
C ALA A 194 20.91 22.71 -6.91
N ILE A 195 20.51 21.90 -5.93
CA ILE A 195 21.26 21.71 -4.68
C ILE A 195 21.90 20.31 -4.68
N ASP A 196 23.20 20.24 -4.38
CA ASP A 196 23.93 19.03 -4.00
C ASP A 196 24.39 19.18 -2.55
N ALA A 197 23.65 18.56 -1.63
CA ALA A 197 23.90 18.59 -0.19
C ALA A 197 24.28 17.18 0.28
N ARG A 198 25.57 16.95 0.51
CA ARG A 198 26.14 15.62 0.77
C ARG A 198 26.17 15.28 2.25
N ALA A 199 26.13 13.98 2.57
CA ALA A 199 26.12 13.51 3.95
C ALA A 199 27.35 13.97 4.77
N ASP A 200 28.48 14.22 4.10
CA ASP A 200 29.71 14.72 4.72
C ASP A 200 29.75 16.23 4.98
N GLY A 201 28.65 16.94 4.72
CA GLY A 201 28.54 18.38 4.95
C GLY A 201 28.91 19.27 3.77
N ARG A 202 29.43 18.70 2.67
CA ARG A 202 29.66 19.48 1.44
C ARG A 202 28.31 19.93 0.88
N PHE A 203 28.17 21.24 0.72
CA PHE A 203 27.00 21.86 0.13
C PHE A 203 27.42 22.67 -1.09
N LYS A 204 26.80 22.36 -2.24
CA LYS A 204 26.94 23.13 -3.48
C LYS A 204 25.55 23.45 -4.02
N MET A 205 25.38 24.67 -4.51
CA MET A 205 24.13 25.10 -5.11
C MET A 205 24.39 25.90 -6.38
N ASP A 206 23.78 25.44 -7.47
CA ASP A 206 23.70 26.17 -8.72
C ASP A 206 22.42 27.03 -8.73
N ILE A 207 22.61 28.34 -8.89
CA ILE A 207 21.59 29.38 -8.91
C ILE A 207 21.41 29.85 -10.36
N PHE A 208 20.17 29.82 -10.84
CA PHE A 208 19.81 30.26 -12.18
C PHE A 208 18.97 31.54 -12.11
N PRO A 209 19.59 32.73 -12.10
CA PRO A 209 18.86 34.00 -12.05
C PRO A 209 18.26 34.35 -13.41
N GLN A 210 17.05 34.92 -13.38
CA GLN A 210 16.43 35.60 -14.50
C GLN A 210 16.69 37.10 -14.36
N VAL A 211 17.55 37.64 -15.22
CA VAL A 211 17.96 39.06 -15.21
C VAL A 211 17.68 39.78 -16.53
N GLN A 212 17.39 41.08 -16.46
CA GLN A 212 17.22 41.93 -17.64
C GLN A 212 18.55 42.36 -18.23
N TYR A 213 18.67 42.21 -19.55
CA TYR A 213 19.84 42.67 -20.29
C TYR A 213 19.54 44.00 -21.00
N PRO A 214 20.35 45.04 -20.79
CA PRO A 214 20.35 46.18 -21.69
C PRO A 214 20.88 45.75 -23.08
N THR A 215 20.19 46.17 -24.15
CA THR A 215 20.66 45.99 -25.54
C THR A 215 21.98 46.74 -25.77
N LYS A 216 22.74 46.39 -26.83
CA LYS A 216 24.09 46.93 -27.13
C LYS A 216 24.24 48.47 -27.06
N PHE A 217 23.16 49.23 -27.18
CA PHE A 217 23.15 50.70 -27.08
C PHE A 217 23.12 51.26 -25.63
N TRP A 218 22.74 50.44 -24.64
CA TRP A 218 22.51 50.84 -23.24
C TRP A 218 23.44 50.15 -22.22
N GLN A 219 24.50 49.47 -22.70
CA GLN A 219 25.43 48.68 -21.86
C GLN A 219 26.13 49.47 -20.75
N LYS A 220 26.13 50.81 -20.80
CA LYS A 220 26.93 51.64 -19.89
C LYS A 220 26.23 52.10 -18.61
N PHE A 221 24.93 51.82 -18.42
CA PHE A 221 24.15 52.48 -17.36
C PHE A 221 23.18 51.62 -16.53
N MET A 222 23.04 50.31 -16.77
CA MET A 222 22.05 49.51 -16.04
C MET A 222 22.59 48.13 -15.63
N ILE A 223 23.37 48.08 -14.55
CA ILE A 223 23.49 46.87 -13.73
C ILE A 223 22.22 46.85 -12.89
N TYR A 224 21.38 45.83 -13.02
CA TYR A 224 20.14 45.73 -12.23
C TYR A 224 20.29 44.84 -11.01
N THR A 225 21.26 43.92 -10.98
CA THR A 225 21.60 43.02 -9.88
C THR A 225 23.12 42.90 -9.83
N ASP A 226 23.74 42.94 -8.65
CA ASP A 226 25.20 42.83 -8.47
C ASP A 226 25.63 41.71 -7.50
N GLU A 227 24.75 41.19 -6.64
CA GLU A 227 25.09 40.17 -5.63
C GLU A 227 23.94 39.16 -5.43
N VAL A 228 24.29 37.89 -5.19
CA VAL A 228 23.44 36.91 -4.53
C VAL A 228 24.00 36.59 -3.16
N ARG A 229 23.12 36.50 -2.17
CA ARG A 229 23.41 35.93 -0.85
C ARG A 229 22.57 34.68 -0.64
N ALA A 230 23.17 33.63 -0.11
CA ALA A 230 22.46 32.41 0.28
C ALA A 230 22.82 32.03 1.71
N GLN A 231 21.82 31.69 2.52
CA GLN A 231 21.99 31.26 3.90
C GLN A 231 21.25 29.94 4.12
N ILE A 232 21.96 28.92 4.60
CA ILE A 232 21.34 27.66 5.04
C ILE A 232 20.73 27.91 6.41
N GLN A 233 19.54 27.39 6.63
CA GLN A 233 18.81 27.49 7.88
C GLN A 233 18.17 26.15 8.23
N THR A 234 17.95 25.91 9.51
CA THR A 234 16.94 24.94 9.96
C THR A 234 15.54 25.38 9.50
N LEU A 235 14.56 24.47 9.52
CA LEU A 235 13.20 24.80 9.09
C LEU A 235 12.51 25.86 9.97
N ASP A 236 12.94 26.04 11.22
CA ASP A 236 12.49 27.12 12.11
C ASP A 236 13.26 28.44 11.92
N GLY A 237 14.16 28.51 10.92
CA GLY A 237 14.83 29.74 10.49
C GLY A 237 16.12 30.08 11.22
N VAL A 238 16.72 29.13 11.96
CA VAL A 238 18.02 29.33 12.61
C VAL A 238 19.14 29.12 11.59
N ASP A 239 20.04 30.08 11.48
CA ASP A 239 21.17 30.02 10.54
C ASP A 239 22.13 28.86 10.85
N VAL A 240 22.56 28.15 9.80
CA VAL A 240 23.50 27.03 9.85
C VAL A 240 24.69 27.33 8.93
N GLY A 241 25.88 27.42 9.50
CA GLY A 241 27.10 27.78 8.77
C GLY A 241 27.12 29.22 8.28
N GLU A 242 28.21 29.58 7.59
CA GLU A 242 28.43 30.94 7.08
C GLU A 242 27.60 31.27 5.84
N PRO A 243 27.15 32.52 5.66
CA PRO A 243 26.43 32.95 4.48
C PRO A 243 27.32 32.89 3.23
N MET A 244 26.79 32.28 2.18
CA MET A 244 27.41 32.25 0.87
C MET A 244 27.11 33.52 0.08
N ARG A 245 28.08 34.00 -0.71
CA ARG A 245 27.93 35.20 -1.53
C ARG A 245 28.58 35.02 -2.90
N ALA A 246 27.92 35.51 -3.94
CA ALA A 246 28.48 35.54 -5.28
C ALA A 246 28.08 36.82 -6.02
N ALA A 247 29.01 37.38 -6.80
CA ALA A 247 28.73 38.55 -7.62
C ALA A 247 27.95 38.16 -8.89
N ILE A 248 26.96 38.97 -9.27
CA ILE A 248 26.24 38.88 -10.54
C ILE A 248 26.69 40.02 -11.44
N HIS A 249 27.73 39.80 -12.25
CA HIS A 249 28.18 40.81 -13.21
C HIS A 249 27.62 40.52 -14.61
N GLY A 250 26.32 40.73 -14.79
CA GLY A 250 25.65 40.41 -16.07
C GLY A 250 25.76 38.92 -16.45
N ALA A 251 25.94 38.06 -15.46
CA ALA A 251 26.13 36.63 -15.64
C ALA A 251 24.94 36.04 -16.43
N ARG A 252 25.24 35.45 -17.59
CA ARG A 252 24.31 34.60 -18.32
C ARG A 252 24.26 33.24 -17.64
N GLY A 253 23.06 32.81 -17.24
CA GLY A 253 22.80 31.41 -16.94
C GLY A 253 23.00 31.03 -15.48
N ARG A 254 24.16 30.49 -15.12
CA ARG A 254 24.40 29.71 -13.89
C ARG A 254 25.44 30.36 -13.00
N ILE A 255 25.13 30.51 -11.71
CA ILE A 255 26.05 30.94 -10.65
C ILE A 255 26.17 29.80 -9.66
N SER A 256 27.38 29.43 -9.25
CA SER A 256 27.57 28.39 -8.24
C SER A 256 28.04 29.02 -6.93
N VAL A 257 27.47 28.55 -5.83
CA VAL A 257 27.95 28.82 -4.48
C VAL A 257 28.20 27.49 -3.76
N GLU A 258 29.15 27.50 -2.84
CA GLU A 258 29.51 26.32 -2.07
C GLU A 258 29.89 26.70 -0.63
N THR A 259 29.68 25.77 0.29
CA THR A 259 30.11 25.87 1.68
C THR A 259 30.30 24.47 2.28
N MET A 260 30.83 24.42 3.50
CA MET A 260 30.98 23.20 4.28
C MET A 260 30.21 23.38 5.59
N VAL A 261 29.28 22.47 5.86
CA VAL A 261 28.57 22.41 7.15
C VAL A 261 29.19 21.29 7.98
N GLU A 262 29.64 21.61 9.19
CA GLU A 262 30.22 20.60 10.08
C GLU A 262 29.12 19.70 10.65
N ASN A 263 29.26 18.39 10.47
CA ASN A 263 28.39 17.35 11.05
C ASN A 263 26.87 17.64 10.88
N PRO A 264 26.36 17.81 9.64
CA PRO A 264 24.94 18.05 9.43
C PRO A 264 24.11 16.85 9.89
N LEU A 265 22.89 17.10 10.34
CA LEU A 265 21.92 16.02 10.51
C LEU A 265 21.49 15.53 9.13
N CYS A 266 21.81 14.28 8.81
CA CYS A 266 21.53 13.73 7.49
C CYS A 266 20.05 13.33 7.35
N TRP A 267 19.54 13.40 6.13
CA TRP A 267 18.23 12.87 5.76
C TRP A 267 18.35 11.36 5.46
N SER A 268 17.43 10.57 5.99
CA SER A 268 17.19 9.18 5.61
C SER A 268 15.74 8.76 5.90
N PRO A 269 15.29 7.56 5.46
CA PRO A 269 13.96 7.05 5.79
C PRO A 269 13.70 6.89 7.29
N GLU A 270 14.75 6.70 8.08
CA GLU A 270 14.69 6.56 9.54
C GLU A 270 14.83 7.91 10.25
N MET A 271 15.61 8.84 9.66
CA MET A 271 15.89 10.16 10.21
C MET A 271 15.67 11.25 9.14
N PRO A 272 14.43 11.70 8.89
CA PRO A 272 14.11 12.63 7.80
C PRO A 272 14.46 14.09 8.13
N ASN A 273 15.70 14.36 8.54
CA ASN A 273 16.17 15.71 8.86
C ASN A 273 16.24 16.58 7.60
N ARG A 274 15.73 17.82 7.70
CA ARG A 274 15.64 18.76 6.58
C ARG A 274 16.06 20.16 6.98
N TYR A 275 16.53 20.90 5.99
CA TYR A 275 16.98 22.28 6.06
C TYR A 275 16.29 23.10 4.96
N GLN A 276 16.43 24.41 5.04
CA GLN A 276 16.06 25.32 3.96
C GLN A 276 17.25 26.21 3.59
N VAL A 277 17.34 26.62 2.33
CA VAL A 277 18.28 27.66 1.89
C VAL A 277 17.50 28.88 1.44
N LYS A 278 17.79 30.02 2.06
CA LYS A 278 17.23 31.32 1.70
C LYS A 278 18.18 32.04 0.75
N VAL A 279 17.74 32.30 -0.48
CA VAL A 279 18.51 32.95 -1.53
C VAL A 279 17.95 34.33 -1.82
N THR A 280 18.79 35.35 -1.70
CA THR A 280 18.43 36.77 -1.87
C THR A 280 19.24 37.37 -3.02
N MET A 281 18.58 37.98 -4.00
CA MET A 281 19.23 38.79 -5.04
C MET A 281 19.23 40.26 -4.63
N LEU A 282 20.38 40.93 -4.80
CA LEU A 282 20.58 42.31 -4.38
C LEU A 282 21.12 43.20 -5.51
N HIS A 283 20.85 44.50 -5.37
CA HIS A 283 21.47 45.57 -6.15
C HIS A 283 21.81 46.74 -5.23
N GLU A 284 23.10 47.12 -5.14
CA GLU A 284 23.56 48.19 -4.25
C GLU A 284 23.08 48.00 -2.79
N GLY A 285 23.01 46.74 -2.34
CA GLY A 285 22.52 46.36 -1.01
C GLY A 285 21.00 46.35 -0.83
N ARG A 286 20.21 46.76 -1.83
CA ARG A 286 18.74 46.63 -1.83
C ARG A 286 18.33 45.23 -2.26
N VAL A 287 17.42 44.61 -1.53
CA VAL A 287 16.80 43.33 -1.90
C VAL A 287 15.88 43.52 -3.11
N LEU A 288 16.09 42.70 -4.13
CA LEU A 288 15.27 42.66 -5.34
C LEU A 288 14.30 41.50 -5.35
N SER A 289 14.78 40.33 -4.93
CA SER A 289 13.97 39.14 -4.82
C SER A 289 14.54 38.16 -3.80
N GLU A 290 13.64 37.31 -3.31
CA GLU A 290 13.93 36.27 -2.35
C GLU A 290 13.28 34.95 -2.78
N ARG A 291 13.99 33.84 -2.61
CA ARG A 291 13.49 32.48 -2.82
C ARG A 291 14.02 31.56 -1.73
N THR A 292 13.15 30.71 -1.18
CA THR A 292 13.51 29.66 -0.23
C THR A 292 13.29 28.30 -0.87
N GLU A 293 14.17 27.35 -0.59
CA GLU A 293 14.09 25.98 -1.08
C GLU A 293 14.48 25.00 0.04
N THR A 294 13.65 23.99 0.26
CA THR A 294 13.89 22.92 1.24
C THR A 294 14.81 21.85 0.64
N PHE A 295 15.68 21.26 1.46
CA PHE A 295 16.57 20.16 1.07
C PHE A 295 16.96 19.30 2.29
N GLY A 296 17.69 18.20 2.06
CA GLY A 296 18.28 17.38 3.13
C GLY A 296 19.71 16.97 2.77
N PHE A 297 20.61 16.92 3.75
CA PHE A 297 21.98 16.42 3.55
C PHE A 297 21.97 14.90 3.46
N ARG A 298 22.40 14.35 2.32
CA ARG A 298 22.50 12.90 2.10
C ARG A 298 23.32 12.58 0.86
N SER A 299 23.85 11.37 0.78
CA SER A 299 24.58 10.89 -0.41
C SER A 299 24.04 9.55 -0.86
N VAL A 300 23.80 9.41 -2.17
CA VAL A 300 23.25 8.21 -2.80
C VAL A 300 24.30 7.57 -3.69
N GLU A 301 24.48 6.26 -3.58
CA GLU A 301 25.43 5.51 -4.40
C GLU A 301 24.83 4.15 -4.80
N LEU A 302 24.94 3.80 -6.08
CA LEU A 302 24.79 2.43 -6.54
C LEU A 302 26.20 1.85 -6.74
N ARG A 303 26.59 0.87 -5.91
CA ARG A 303 27.91 0.24 -5.98
C ARG A 303 27.83 -1.04 -6.82
N PRO A 304 28.51 -1.12 -7.97
CA PRO A 304 28.43 -2.27 -8.87
C PRO A 304 28.80 -3.58 -8.16
N GLY A 305 27.96 -4.60 -8.34
CA GLY A 305 28.16 -5.93 -7.75
C GLY A 305 28.01 -5.98 -6.23
N ASP A 306 27.47 -4.94 -5.60
CA ASP A 306 27.32 -4.86 -4.14
C ASP A 306 25.91 -4.43 -3.72
N GLY A 307 25.46 -3.20 -4.05
CA GLY A 307 24.11 -2.77 -3.72
C GLY A 307 23.88 -1.26 -3.72
N PHE A 308 22.74 -0.86 -3.18
CA PHE A 308 22.31 0.53 -3.04
C PHE A 308 22.69 1.07 -1.65
N TYR A 309 23.27 2.27 -1.61
CA TYR A 309 23.80 2.90 -0.41
C TYR A 309 23.21 4.30 -0.23
N LEU A 310 22.85 4.62 1.01
CA LEU A 310 22.46 5.96 1.45
C LEU A 310 23.36 6.34 2.63
N ASN A 311 24.01 7.51 2.55
CA ASN A 311 24.90 8.02 3.60
C ASN A 311 26.05 7.05 3.95
N GLY A 312 26.49 6.25 2.97
CA GLY A 312 27.50 5.21 3.17
C GLY A 312 26.99 3.91 3.81
N ILE A 313 25.69 3.83 4.12
CA ILE A 313 25.03 2.67 4.74
C ILE A 313 24.28 1.89 3.65
N LYS A 314 24.52 0.58 3.57
CA LYS A 314 23.85 -0.30 2.61
C LYS A 314 22.37 -0.41 2.98
N GLN A 315 21.51 -0.06 2.03
CA GLN A 315 20.08 -0.05 2.25
C GLN A 315 19.44 -1.30 1.66
N ARG A 316 18.40 -1.78 2.34
CA ARG A 316 17.50 -2.80 1.81
C ARG A 316 16.17 -2.14 1.46
N ILE A 317 15.84 -2.12 0.17
CA ILE A 317 14.64 -1.49 -0.37
C ILE A 317 13.42 -2.37 -0.08
N LYS A 318 12.50 -1.80 0.70
CA LYS A 318 11.17 -2.30 1.02
C LYS A 318 10.19 -1.40 0.29
N GLY A 319 9.93 -1.70 -0.98
CA GLY A 319 9.30 -0.76 -1.91
C GLY A 319 7.85 -1.10 -2.26
N ILE A 320 7.08 -0.09 -2.68
CA ILE A 320 5.77 -0.28 -3.32
C ILE A 320 5.55 0.69 -4.49
N ASN A 321 4.93 0.20 -5.57
CA ASN A 321 4.50 1.03 -6.69
C ASN A 321 3.21 1.77 -6.30
N ARG A 322 3.11 3.07 -6.59
CA ARG A 322 1.91 3.87 -6.35
C ARG A 322 1.45 4.53 -7.65
N ASN A 323 0.25 4.18 -8.08
CA ASN A 323 -0.46 4.92 -9.11
C ASN A 323 -1.10 6.19 -8.52
N MET A 324 -1.11 7.27 -9.31
CA MET A 324 -1.80 8.51 -8.93
C MET A 324 -3.28 8.41 -9.35
N PHE A 325 -4.11 7.95 -8.41
CA PHE A 325 -5.51 7.63 -8.68
C PHE A 325 -6.41 7.91 -7.46
N ASP A 326 -7.58 8.48 -7.73
CA ASP A 326 -8.69 8.68 -6.79
C ASP A 326 -9.96 8.11 -7.43
N PRO A 327 -10.76 7.30 -6.70
CA PRO A 327 -11.92 6.62 -7.28
C PRO A 327 -12.99 7.59 -7.79
N ASP A 328 -13.19 8.73 -7.12
CA ASP A 328 -14.23 9.68 -7.48
C ASP A 328 -13.74 10.73 -8.50
N HIS A 329 -12.46 11.12 -8.40
CA HIS A 329 -11.92 12.24 -9.18
C HIS A 329 -10.89 11.84 -10.25
N GLY A 330 -10.65 10.54 -10.45
CA GLY A 330 -9.71 10.03 -11.43
C GLY A 330 -8.27 10.38 -11.05
N ARG A 331 -7.65 11.35 -11.74
CA ARG A 331 -6.25 11.75 -11.49
C ARG A 331 -6.10 13.06 -10.75
N VAL A 332 -7.21 13.69 -10.34
CA VAL A 332 -7.17 14.84 -9.43
C VAL A 332 -6.99 14.30 -8.02
N ILE A 333 -5.81 14.47 -7.45
CA ILE A 333 -5.48 14.00 -6.09
C ILE A 333 -5.40 15.19 -5.16
N SER A 334 -6.20 15.19 -4.10
CA SER A 334 -6.14 16.20 -3.04
C SER A 334 -4.87 16.07 -2.22
N GLU A 335 -4.49 17.16 -1.55
CA GLU A 335 -3.38 17.15 -0.59
C GLU A 335 -3.63 16.12 0.53
N GLU A 336 -4.85 16.07 1.06
CA GLU A 336 -5.23 15.11 2.10
C GLU A 336 -5.01 13.66 1.66
N ARG A 337 -5.47 13.29 0.46
CA ARG A 337 -5.29 11.94 -0.08
C ARG A 337 -3.81 11.60 -0.27
N ALA A 338 -3.02 12.52 -0.81
CA ALA A 338 -1.58 12.32 -0.98
C ALA A 338 -0.88 12.05 0.36
N TRP A 339 -1.21 12.82 1.40
CA TRP A 339 -0.66 12.63 2.74
C TRP A 339 -1.18 11.36 3.43
N ALA A 340 -2.45 11.00 3.22
CA ALA A 340 -3.04 9.79 3.76
C ALA A 340 -2.35 8.54 3.19
N ASP A 341 -2.17 8.48 1.87
CA ASP A 341 -1.42 7.41 1.21
C ASP A 341 0.00 7.31 1.77
N ALA A 342 0.75 8.42 1.83
CA ALA A 342 2.14 8.42 2.31
C ALA A 342 2.26 7.93 3.77
N ARG A 343 1.33 8.34 4.65
CA ARG A 343 1.28 7.87 6.04
C ARG A 343 0.99 6.38 6.13
N ALA A 344 0.00 5.90 5.37
CA ALA A 344 -0.40 4.50 5.39
C ALA A 344 0.68 3.58 4.80
N ILE A 345 1.37 4.03 3.75
CA ILE A 345 2.54 3.36 3.18
C ILE A 345 3.67 3.30 4.23
N LYS A 346 4.00 4.42 4.89
CA LYS A 346 5.06 4.42 5.92
C LYS A 346 4.72 3.50 7.10
N ALA A 347 3.46 3.45 7.53
CA ALA A 347 2.99 2.58 8.60
C ALA A 347 3.04 1.08 8.25
N MET A 348 3.17 0.74 6.96
CA MET A 348 3.40 -0.62 6.48
C MET A 348 4.89 -1.01 6.46
N ASN A 349 5.75 -0.22 7.11
CA ASN A 349 7.20 -0.41 7.16
C ASN A 349 7.91 -0.33 5.79
N VAL A 350 7.25 0.28 4.79
CA VAL A 350 7.84 0.63 3.49
C VAL A 350 8.84 1.79 3.65
N ASN A 351 9.95 1.72 2.90
CA ASN A 351 10.95 2.78 2.86
C ASN A 351 11.13 3.41 1.46
N LEU A 352 10.48 2.88 0.42
CA LEU A 352 10.56 3.41 -0.94
C LEU A 352 9.21 3.35 -1.66
N VAL A 353 8.88 4.40 -2.41
CA VAL A 353 7.75 4.45 -3.33
C VAL A 353 8.25 4.65 -4.76
N ARG A 354 7.78 3.83 -5.69
CA ARG A 354 7.96 4.06 -7.12
C ARG A 354 6.66 4.61 -7.70
N SER A 355 6.75 5.65 -8.53
CA SER A 355 5.59 6.25 -9.19
C SER A 355 5.81 6.31 -10.70
N HIS A 356 4.92 5.67 -11.46
CA HIS A 356 4.97 5.66 -12.93
C HIS A 356 4.68 7.01 -13.56
N LEU A 357 4.03 7.88 -12.78
CA LEU A 357 3.68 9.23 -13.15
C LEU A 357 4.38 10.20 -12.19
N PRO A 358 4.94 11.33 -12.67
CA PRO A 358 5.46 12.39 -11.82
C PRO A 358 4.51 12.74 -10.65
N PRO A 359 4.91 12.56 -9.38
CA PRO A 359 4.02 12.77 -8.23
C PRO A 359 3.57 14.23 -8.04
N THR A 360 2.50 14.46 -7.30
CA THR A 360 2.12 15.84 -6.88
C THR A 360 3.13 16.37 -5.85
N SER A 361 3.26 17.70 -5.76
CA SER A 361 4.12 18.34 -4.75
C SER A 361 3.73 17.97 -3.32
N ALA A 362 2.43 17.83 -3.04
CA ALA A 362 1.93 17.37 -1.74
C ALA A 362 2.45 15.98 -1.35
N PHE A 363 2.46 15.03 -2.31
CA PHE A 363 3.00 13.69 -2.05
C PHE A 363 4.51 13.72 -1.81
N MET A 364 5.25 14.54 -2.57
CA MET A 364 6.70 14.68 -2.39
C MET A 364 7.06 15.31 -1.05
N GLU A 365 6.33 16.33 -0.61
CA GLU A 365 6.49 16.94 0.72
C GLU A 365 6.20 15.93 1.83
N ALA A 366 5.17 15.09 1.65
CA ALA A 366 4.87 13.99 2.57
C ALA A 366 6.03 12.98 2.64
N CYS A 367 6.58 12.56 1.50
CA CYS A 367 7.72 11.63 1.45
C CYS A 367 8.98 12.19 2.11
N ASP A 368 9.32 13.45 1.83
CA ASP A 368 10.44 14.15 2.46
C ASP A 368 10.28 14.23 3.99
N THR A 369 9.06 14.53 4.45
CA THR A 369 8.74 14.70 5.88
C THR A 369 8.72 13.37 6.63
N LEU A 370 8.13 12.34 6.03
CA LEU A 370 7.93 11.04 6.67
C LEU A 370 9.16 10.13 6.55
N GLY A 371 10.08 10.43 5.64
CA GLY A 371 11.21 9.55 5.34
C GLY A 371 10.76 8.37 4.48
N LEU A 372 10.33 8.67 3.25
CA LEU A 372 10.09 7.71 2.18
C LEU A 372 10.97 8.08 1.00
N MET A 373 11.78 7.14 0.52
CA MET A 373 12.52 7.30 -0.73
C MET A 373 11.55 7.25 -1.92
N VAL A 374 11.91 7.92 -3.01
CA VAL A 374 11.09 8.00 -4.21
C VAL A 374 11.91 7.66 -5.44
N ILE A 375 11.31 6.83 -6.29
CA ILE A 375 11.67 6.67 -7.71
C ILE A 375 10.56 7.36 -8.51
N THR A 376 10.94 8.39 -9.27
CA THR A 376 10.04 9.04 -10.23
C THR A 376 10.56 8.82 -11.64
N GLU A 377 9.66 8.70 -12.60
CA GLU A 377 10.03 8.26 -13.94
C GLU A 377 9.50 9.16 -15.06
N LEU A 378 10.16 9.09 -16.22
CA LEU A 378 9.57 9.51 -17.48
C LEU A 378 8.41 8.56 -17.79
N CYS A 379 7.19 9.09 -17.87
CA CYS A 379 6.01 8.27 -18.16
C CYS A 379 6.04 7.76 -19.61
N ASN A 380 6.51 6.53 -19.79
CA ASN A 380 6.34 5.76 -21.01
C ASN A 380 6.33 4.27 -20.67
N TRP A 381 5.21 3.59 -20.90
CA TRP A 381 5.02 2.24 -20.40
C TRP A 381 5.64 1.14 -21.27
N HIS A 382 5.44 1.19 -22.59
CA HIS A 382 5.86 0.15 -23.53
C HIS A 382 6.43 0.75 -24.80
N ASP A 383 6.97 -0.10 -25.67
CA ASP A 383 7.37 0.27 -27.02
C ASP A 383 6.21 0.86 -27.88
N PRO A 384 6.52 1.85 -28.74
CA PRO A 384 7.84 2.48 -28.92
C PRO A 384 8.18 3.54 -27.87
N ALA A 385 9.46 3.82 -27.69
CA ALA A 385 9.94 4.98 -26.93
C ALA A 385 9.37 6.32 -27.46
N ILE A 386 9.11 7.29 -26.56
CA ILE A 386 8.73 8.66 -26.94
C ILE A 386 9.85 9.29 -27.77
N ASP A 387 9.48 10.00 -28.85
CA ASP A 387 10.42 10.74 -29.70
C ASP A 387 11.33 11.68 -28.90
N THR A 388 12.63 11.65 -29.20
CA THR A 388 13.65 12.38 -28.44
C THR A 388 13.33 13.86 -28.21
N PRO A 389 12.85 14.66 -29.18
CA PRO A 389 12.52 16.07 -28.92
C PRO A 389 11.47 16.29 -27.83
N ILE A 390 10.47 15.39 -27.71
CA ILE A 390 9.46 15.44 -26.66
C ILE A 390 10.06 14.93 -25.35
N ALA A 391 10.73 13.78 -25.38
CA ALA A 391 11.38 13.19 -24.21
C ALA A 391 12.38 14.17 -23.54
N ARG A 392 13.16 14.92 -24.31
CA ARG A 392 14.09 15.95 -23.79
C ARG A 392 13.39 17.00 -22.94
N ASN A 393 12.20 17.45 -23.36
CA ASN A 393 11.42 18.44 -22.61
C ASN A 393 10.82 17.84 -21.34
N ILE A 394 10.33 16.60 -21.42
CA ILE A 394 9.78 15.87 -20.27
C ILE A 394 10.89 15.62 -19.23
N VAL A 395 12.06 15.11 -19.62
CA VAL A 395 13.20 14.89 -18.71
C VAL A 395 13.66 16.20 -18.07
N TYR A 396 13.76 17.29 -18.84
CA TYR A 396 14.05 18.60 -18.27
C TYR A 396 13.00 19.00 -17.21
N SER A 397 11.71 18.91 -17.52
CA SER A 397 10.65 19.27 -16.59
C SER A 397 10.66 18.38 -15.33
N LEU A 398 10.81 17.07 -15.51
CA LEU A 398 10.90 16.09 -14.43
C LEU A 398 12.09 16.39 -13.50
N VAL A 399 13.32 16.35 -14.01
CA VAL A 399 14.51 16.47 -13.16
C VAL A 399 14.55 17.85 -12.49
N THR A 400 14.27 18.93 -13.23
CA THR A 400 14.35 20.27 -12.64
C THR A 400 13.24 20.57 -11.63
N THR A 401 12.15 19.81 -11.64
CA THR A 401 11.08 19.90 -10.64
C THR A 401 11.44 19.12 -9.37
N TYR A 402 12.00 17.91 -9.50
CA TYR A 402 12.14 17.00 -8.36
C TYR A 402 13.55 16.90 -7.78
N GLN A 403 14.58 17.45 -8.44
CA GLN A 403 15.99 17.29 -8.04
C GLN A 403 16.31 17.71 -6.60
N ASN A 404 15.60 18.69 -6.03
CA ASN A 404 15.91 19.22 -4.69
C ASN A 404 15.22 18.44 -3.56
N TYR A 405 14.25 17.58 -3.87
CA TYR A 405 13.61 16.72 -2.87
C TYR A 405 14.64 15.66 -2.41
N PRO A 406 15.03 15.64 -1.12
CA PRO A 406 15.94 14.62 -0.59
C PRO A 406 15.38 13.20 -0.75
N SER A 407 14.04 13.03 -0.77
CA SER A 407 13.38 11.74 -0.99
C SER A 407 13.65 11.13 -2.36
N VAL A 408 13.86 11.92 -3.40
CA VAL A 408 14.22 11.36 -4.72
C VAL A 408 15.64 10.80 -4.62
N VAL A 409 15.78 9.50 -4.81
CA VAL A 409 17.07 8.80 -4.72
C VAL A 409 17.49 8.16 -6.04
N MET A 410 16.54 7.84 -6.91
CA MET A 410 16.79 7.27 -8.23
C MET A 410 15.78 7.85 -9.23
N TRP A 411 16.19 7.95 -10.48
CA TRP A 411 15.32 8.25 -11.61
C TRP A 411 14.99 6.97 -12.37
N ALA A 412 13.90 6.94 -13.13
CA ALA A 412 13.67 5.89 -14.12
C ALA A 412 13.31 6.49 -15.48
N ASN A 413 13.82 5.89 -16.55
CA ASN A 413 13.59 6.35 -17.91
C ASN A 413 12.54 5.45 -18.59
N GLY A 414 11.26 5.60 -18.28
CA GLY A 414 10.22 4.70 -18.80
C GLY A 414 10.09 3.39 -18.02
N ASN A 415 9.19 2.53 -18.50
CA ASN A 415 8.93 1.18 -18.00
C ASN A 415 9.03 0.17 -19.17
N GLU A 416 9.21 -1.12 -18.90
CA GLU A 416 8.99 -2.25 -19.84
C GLU A 416 9.30 -1.96 -21.34
N ASN A 417 10.57 -1.63 -21.64
CA ASN A 417 11.10 -1.26 -22.99
C ASN A 417 10.71 0.13 -23.53
N GLY A 418 9.85 0.89 -22.85
CA GLY A 418 9.52 2.29 -23.19
C GLY A 418 10.65 3.30 -22.96
N PHE A 419 11.88 2.88 -22.68
CA PHE A 419 13.01 3.77 -22.41
C PHE A 419 13.56 4.44 -23.68
N ASN A 420 13.88 5.73 -23.59
CA ASN A 420 14.62 6.45 -24.63
C ASN A 420 16.07 6.70 -24.17
N LEU A 421 17.02 5.88 -24.60
CA LEU A 421 18.42 5.98 -24.18
C LEU A 421 19.12 7.29 -24.64
N GLU A 422 18.58 8.00 -25.64
CA GLU A 422 19.17 9.26 -26.11
C GLU A 422 19.01 10.43 -25.12
N VAL A 423 18.23 10.23 -24.04
CA VAL A 423 18.02 11.24 -22.99
C VAL A 423 18.65 10.87 -21.65
N ASP A 424 19.36 9.75 -21.53
CA ASP A 424 19.98 9.31 -20.26
C ASP A 424 20.96 10.37 -19.71
N GLU A 425 21.84 10.90 -20.56
CA GLU A 425 22.79 11.96 -20.21
C GLU A 425 22.13 13.25 -19.69
N LEU A 426 20.84 13.47 -20.00
CA LEU A 426 20.13 14.65 -19.54
C LEU A 426 19.76 14.59 -18.05
N TYR A 427 19.59 13.38 -17.50
CA TYR A 427 19.40 13.23 -16.05
C TYR A 427 20.63 13.75 -15.31
N TYR A 428 21.83 13.31 -15.71
CA TYR A 428 23.11 13.76 -15.11
C TYR A 428 23.45 15.23 -15.44
N LEU A 429 23.01 15.74 -16.60
CA LEU A 429 23.18 17.15 -16.94
C LEU A 429 22.39 18.08 -16.00
N TYR A 430 21.18 17.66 -15.62
CA TYR A 430 20.27 18.49 -14.84
C TYR A 430 20.33 18.22 -13.34
N ASP A 431 20.61 16.99 -12.91
CA ASP A 431 20.74 16.62 -11.50
C ASP A 431 22.20 16.74 -11.02
N PRO A 432 22.57 17.79 -10.25
CA PRO A 432 23.96 17.97 -9.79
C PRO A 432 24.43 16.90 -8.80
N GLN A 433 23.53 15.98 -8.41
CA GLN A 433 23.76 14.96 -7.39
C GLN A 433 24.10 13.60 -7.99
N GLU A 434 24.04 13.47 -9.33
CA GLU A 434 24.45 12.28 -10.08
C GLU A 434 23.74 10.99 -9.61
N ARG A 435 22.43 11.08 -9.34
CA ARG A 435 21.63 9.93 -8.91
C ARG A 435 21.51 8.87 -10.01
N PRO A 436 21.42 7.57 -9.67
CA PRO A 436 21.24 6.50 -10.65
C PRO A 436 19.97 6.67 -11.50
N VAL A 437 20.07 6.31 -12.77
CA VAL A 437 18.94 6.24 -13.71
C VAL A 437 18.65 4.78 -14.02
N LEU A 438 17.45 4.32 -13.68
CA LEU A 438 17.01 2.95 -13.87
C LEU A 438 16.28 2.77 -15.21
N HIS A 439 16.38 1.56 -15.75
CA HIS A 439 15.61 1.08 -16.90
C HIS A 439 14.83 -0.16 -16.45
N PRO A 440 13.62 0.03 -15.88
CA PRO A 440 12.77 -1.05 -15.39
C PRO A 440 12.61 -2.18 -16.41
N TRP A 441 12.58 -3.43 -15.92
CA TRP A 441 12.54 -4.66 -16.73
C TRP A 441 13.80 -4.90 -17.58
N ALA A 442 14.92 -4.23 -17.28
CA ALA A 442 16.18 -4.42 -18.02
C ALA A 442 17.39 -4.67 -17.11
N TYR A 443 18.42 -5.27 -17.72
CA TYR A 443 19.80 -5.21 -17.23
C TYR A 443 20.51 -4.07 -17.94
N TYR A 444 20.77 -2.98 -17.22
CA TYR A 444 21.40 -1.78 -17.75
C TYR A 444 22.27 -1.13 -16.67
N ASP A 445 23.41 -0.57 -17.08
CA ASP A 445 24.34 0.16 -16.20
C ASP A 445 24.68 -0.53 -14.85
N GLY A 446 24.88 -1.87 -14.89
CA GLY A 446 25.30 -2.64 -13.73
C GLY A 446 24.21 -3.02 -12.73
N ILE A 447 22.94 -2.72 -13.03
CA ILE A 447 21.76 -3.14 -12.25
C ILE A 447 20.81 -3.99 -13.11
N ASN A 448 20.25 -5.03 -12.50
CA ASN A 448 19.21 -5.89 -13.06
C ASN A 448 17.87 -5.56 -12.37
N THR A 449 16.88 -5.17 -13.16
CA THR A 449 15.53 -4.79 -12.68
C THR A 449 14.42 -5.70 -13.23
N TYR A 450 14.75 -6.93 -13.64
CA TYR A 450 13.79 -7.94 -14.10
C TYR A 450 12.59 -8.08 -13.15
N HIS A 451 11.36 -7.89 -13.63
CA HIS A 451 10.16 -7.98 -12.79
C HIS A 451 9.63 -9.40 -12.69
N TYR A 452 8.76 -9.60 -11.69
CA TYR A 452 7.91 -10.78 -11.53
C TYR A 452 8.60 -12.14 -11.75
N PRO A 453 9.84 -12.36 -11.27
CA PRO A 453 10.37 -13.71 -11.29
C PRO A 453 9.47 -14.59 -10.41
N ASP A 454 9.19 -15.81 -10.86
CA ASP A 454 8.79 -16.88 -9.95
C ASP A 454 9.98 -17.26 -9.04
N TYR A 455 9.76 -18.15 -8.06
CA TYR A 455 10.80 -18.45 -7.07
C TYR A 455 12.08 -19.06 -7.69
N PRO A 456 12.00 -20.02 -8.64
CA PRO A 456 13.19 -20.48 -9.38
C PRO A 456 13.89 -19.39 -10.20
N ALA A 457 13.15 -18.54 -10.92
CA ALA A 457 13.73 -17.44 -11.68
C ALA A 457 14.39 -16.40 -10.76
N LEU A 458 13.83 -16.18 -9.56
CA LEU A 458 14.42 -15.31 -8.55
C LEU A 458 15.79 -15.84 -8.12
N GLN A 459 15.89 -17.13 -7.83
CA GLN A 459 17.17 -17.79 -7.52
C GLN A 459 18.18 -17.59 -8.67
N GLU A 460 17.74 -17.72 -9.93
CA GLU A 460 18.61 -17.46 -11.08
C GLU A 460 19.10 -16.00 -11.12
N GLN A 461 18.20 -15.03 -10.89
CA GLN A 461 18.58 -13.61 -10.88
C GLN A 461 19.56 -13.29 -9.74
N LEU A 462 19.33 -13.84 -8.56
CA LEU A 462 20.15 -13.61 -7.36
C LEU A 462 21.55 -14.22 -7.46
N ASN A 463 21.72 -15.28 -8.27
CA ASN A 463 23.03 -15.89 -8.52
C ASN A 463 23.93 -15.06 -9.47
N LYS A 464 23.41 -14.00 -10.09
CA LYS A 464 24.19 -13.13 -11.00
C LYS A 464 25.02 -12.12 -10.17
N PRO A 465 26.27 -11.82 -10.57
CA PRO A 465 27.17 -10.94 -9.81
C PRO A 465 26.87 -9.43 -10.04
N VAL A 466 25.60 -9.07 -10.12
CA VAL A 466 25.11 -7.72 -10.44
C VAL A 466 24.08 -7.30 -9.42
N VAL A 467 23.89 -6.00 -9.21
CA VAL A 467 22.87 -5.55 -8.26
C VAL A 467 21.50 -5.96 -8.79
N TYR A 468 20.69 -6.63 -7.96
CA TYR A 468 19.33 -7.00 -8.31
C TYR A 468 18.31 -6.19 -7.51
N LEU A 469 17.45 -5.47 -8.22
CA LEU A 469 16.36 -4.67 -7.66
C LEU A 469 15.16 -4.75 -8.62
N PRO A 470 14.25 -5.74 -8.47
CA PRO A 470 13.01 -5.75 -9.23
C PRO A 470 12.21 -4.50 -8.87
N THR A 471 11.93 -3.66 -9.86
CA THR A 471 11.08 -2.48 -9.66
C THR A 471 9.59 -2.81 -9.66
N GLU A 472 9.24 -4.08 -9.94
CA GLU A 472 7.95 -4.72 -9.70
C GLU A 472 8.18 -6.20 -9.34
N PHE A 473 7.61 -6.70 -8.24
CA PHE A 473 7.56 -8.13 -7.90
C PHE A 473 6.33 -8.45 -7.05
N LEU A 474 5.93 -9.72 -6.99
CA LEU A 474 4.73 -10.22 -6.29
C LEU A 474 3.48 -9.35 -6.52
N HIS A 475 2.79 -9.60 -7.63
CA HIS A 475 1.64 -8.81 -8.07
C HIS A 475 0.36 -9.15 -7.28
N GLY A 476 -0.32 -8.14 -6.72
CA GLY A 476 -1.49 -8.32 -5.84
C GLY A 476 -2.85 -8.37 -6.51
N LEU A 477 -2.96 -9.05 -7.65
CA LEU A 477 -4.26 -9.19 -8.33
C LEU A 477 -5.24 -9.98 -7.42
N TYR A 478 -6.38 -9.38 -7.08
CA TYR A 478 -7.35 -9.90 -6.11
C TYR A 478 -6.72 -10.34 -4.77
N ASP A 479 -5.59 -9.69 -4.44
CA ASP A 479 -4.65 -9.95 -3.33
C ASP A 479 -4.16 -11.41 -3.20
N GLY A 480 -4.04 -12.10 -4.34
CA GLY A 480 -3.28 -13.35 -4.42
C GLY A 480 -1.76 -13.17 -4.41
N GLY A 481 -1.25 -11.94 -4.34
CA GLY A 481 0.17 -11.58 -4.22
C GLY A 481 0.34 -10.25 -3.50
N HIS A 482 1.59 -9.87 -3.14
CA HIS A 482 2.01 -8.94 -2.07
C HIS A 482 2.50 -9.69 -0.86
N GLY A 483 1.60 -10.20 -0.01
CA GLY A 483 1.96 -10.98 1.17
C GLY A 483 2.18 -12.47 0.86
N ALA A 484 1.48 -13.00 -0.15
CA ALA A 484 1.60 -14.41 -0.54
C ALA A 484 2.94 -14.71 -1.20
N GLY A 485 3.74 -15.58 -0.57
CA GLY A 485 5.11 -15.92 -0.94
C GLY A 485 6.16 -14.89 -0.51
N LEU A 486 5.77 -13.78 0.13
CA LEU A 486 6.72 -12.72 0.47
C LEU A 486 7.76 -13.17 1.48
N GLU A 487 7.40 -14.02 2.44
CA GLU A 487 8.34 -14.49 3.45
C GLU A 487 9.49 -15.28 2.82
N ASP A 488 9.16 -16.27 1.97
CA ASP A 488 10.13 -17.05 1.20
C ASP A 488 11.02 -16.14 0.32
N TYR A 489 10.41 -15.21 -0.42
CA TYR A 489 11.14 -14.26 -1.27
C TYR A 489 12.06 -13.37 -0.44
N TRP A 490 11.53 -12.81 0.64
CA TRP A 490 12.23 -11.84 1.47
C TRP A 490 13.41 -12.46 2.21
N GLN A 491 13.26 -13.70 2.70
CA GLN A 491 14.36 -14.46 3.28
C GLN A 491 15.49 -14.62 2.26
N LEU A 492 15.19 -15.18 1.09
CA LEU A 492 16.18 -15.43 0.04
C LEU A 492 16.85 -14.13 -0.45
N MET A 493 16.06 -13.08 -0.66
CA MET A 493 16.56 -11.76 -1.08
C MET A 493 17.46 -11.14 0.00
N SER A 494 17.06 -11.22 1.28
CA SER A 494 17.79 -10.62 2.40
C SER A 494 19.14 -11.29 2.65
N GLU A 495 19.23 -12.60 2.44
CA GLU A 495 20.48 -13.38 2.55
C GLU A 495 21.43 -13.15 1.37
N THR A 496 20.94 -12.63 0.24
CA THR A 496 21.75 -12.38 -0.97
C THR A 496 22.40 -10.99 -0.91
N PRO A 497 23.75 -10.87 -0.90
CA PRO A 497 24.43 -9.58 -0.78
C PRO A 497 24.18 -8.63 -1.95
N THR A 498 24.10 -9.12 -3.19
CA THR A 498 23.90 -8.30 -4.38
C THR A 498 22.45 -7.83 -4.56
N CYS A 499 21.51 -8.38 -3.81
CA CYS A 499 20.13 -7.94 -3.86
C CYS A 499 19.98 -6.64 -3.06
N ALA A 500 19.35 -5.64 -3.67
CA ALA A 500 19.06 -4.36 -3.02
C ALA A 500 17.66 -4.32 -2.39
N GLY A 501 16.87 -5.41 -2.47
CA GLY A 501 15.45 -5.43 -2.06
C GLY A 501 14.53 -5.50 -3.28
N GLY A 502 13.29 -5.01 -3.16
CA GLY A 502 12.29 -5.08 -4.24
C GLY A 502 11.13 -4.10 -4.06
N VAL A 503 10.31 -3.94 -5.08
CA VAL A 503 9.16 -3.01 -5.09
C VAL A 503 7.86 -3.73 -5.48
N LEU A 504 6.88 -3.84 -4.57
CA LEU A 504 5.61 -4.54 -4.80
C LEU A 504 4.70 -3.82 -5.82
N TRP A 505 3.88 -4.55 -6.58
CA TRP A 505 2.85 -3.97 -7.47
C TRP A 505 1.43 -4.32 -7.00
N CYS A 506 0.60 -3.41 -6.47
CA CYS A 506 0.86 -1.98 -6.18
C CYS A 506 0.07 -1.48 -4.95
N TRP A 507 0.11 -0.17 -4.65
CA TRP A 507 -0.52 0.44 -3.47
C TRP A 507 -2.04 0.23 -3.42
N ALA A 508 -2.81 0.74 -4.39
CA ALA A 508 -4.27 0.76 -4.30
C ALA A 508 -4.92 0.22 -5.57
N ASP A 509 -6.06 -0.45 -5.39
CA ASP A 509 -6.96 -0.81 -6.50
C ASP A 509 -7.40 0.45 -7.24
N ALA A 510 -7.24 0.48 -8.56
CA ALA A 510 -7.68 1.62 -9.35
C ALA A 510 -9.14 1.46 -9.83
N ALA A 511 -10.04 1.14 -8.88
CA ALA A 511 -11.47 1.07 -9.15
C ALA A 511 -12.06 2.48 -9.30
N LEU A 512 -12.55 2.80 -10.48
CA LEU A 512 -13.12 4.10 -10.77
C LEU A 512 -14.63 4.13 -10.49
N VAL A 513 -15.13 5.19 -9.87
CA VAL A 513 -16.58 5.46 -9.84
C VAL A 513 -17.02 5.87 -11.25
N ARG A 514 -17.80 5.00 -11.90
CA ARG A 514 -18.29 5.18 -13.26
C ARG A 514 -19.53 6.05 -13.27
N THR A 515 -19.35 7.33 -13.62
CA THR A 515 -20.46 8.30 -13.76
C THR A 515 -21.40 8.00 -14.93
N ASP A 516 -21.04 7.06 -15.80
CA ASP A 516 -21.87 6.53 -16.89
C ASP A 516 -22.54 5.18 -16.56
N GLN A 517 -22.30 4.63 -15.37
CA GLN A 517 -22.85 3.35 -14.90
C GLN A 517 -23.39 3.48 -13.47
N ASP A 518 -24.20 4.50 -13.22
CA ASP A 518 -24.91 4.73 -11.95
C ASP A 518 -24.01 4.70 -10.69
N GLY A 519 -22.75 5.13 -10.82
CA GLY A 519 -21.81 5.22 -9.70
C GLY A 519 -21.14 3.90 -9.32
N LYS A 520 -21.20 2.87 -10.17
CA LYS A 520 -20.49 1.60 -9.98
C LYS A 520 -18.98 1.84 -9.83
N LEU A 521 -18.35 1.18 -8.85
CA LEU A 521 -16.88 1.03 -8.79
C LEU A 521 -16.42 -0.01 -9.82
N ASP A 522 -15.52 0.40 -10.71
CA ASP A 522 -15.08 -0.40 -11.84
C ASP A 522 -13.55 -0.51 -11.86
N THR A 523 -13.04 -1.71 -11.62
CA THR A 523 -11.63 -2.10 -11.77
C THR A 523 -11.30 -2.54 -13.20
N HIS A 524 -12.22 -2.38 -14.13
CA HIS A 524 -12.10 -2.89 -15.50
C HIS A 524 -11.76 -4.40 -15.50
N GLY A 525 -12.46 -5.16 -14.66
CA GLY A 525 -12.22 -6.59 -14.45
C GLY A 525 -10.93 -6.85 -13.68
N ASN A 526 -10.04 -7.66 -14.26
CA ASN A 526 -8.77 -8.08 -13.64
C ASN A 526 -7.59 -7.16 -13.97
N LYS A 527 -7.83 -5.99 -14.57
CA LYS A 527 -6.76 -5.08 -15.01
C LYS A 527 -6.35 -4.06 -13.95
N SER A 528 -7.21 -3.77 -12.98
CA SER A 528 -6.89 -2.77 -11.94
C SER A 528 -7.40 -3.10 -10.54
N ALA A 529 -7.52 -4.40 -10.25
CA ALA A 529 -7.79 -4.94 -8.92
C ALA A 529 -6.48 -5.49 -8.31
N ASP A 530 -5.44 -4.65 -8.30
CA ASP A 530 -4.03 -5.01 -8.08
C ASP A 530 -3.45 -4.50 -6.75
N GLY A 531 -4.27 -3.84 -5.93
CA GLY A 531 -3.86 -3.06 -4.77
C GLY A 531 -3.71 -3.87 -3.48
N ILE A 532 -2.77 -3.43 -2.63
CA ILE A 532 -2.67 -3.92 -1.24
C ILE A 532 -3.71 -3.28 -0.33
N VAL A 533 -4.32 -2.20 -0.82
CA VAL A 533 -5.50 -1.57 -0.24
C VAL A 533 -6.57 -1.38 -1.33
N GLY A 534 -7.82 -1.31 -0.90
CA GLY A 534 -8.95 -0.93 -1.74
C GLY A 534 -8.85 0.51 -2.27
N PRO A 535 -9.80 0.93 -3.13
CA PRO A 535 -9.75 2.21 -3.85
C PRO A 535 -9.71 3.45 -2.94
N ARG A 536 -10.20 3.33 -1.69
CA ARG A 536 -10.23 4.42 -0.71
C ARG A 536 -9.27 4.19 0.46
N GLY A 537 -8.39 3.19 0.37
CA GLY A 537 -7.39 2.88 1.39
C GLY A 537 -7.83 1.83 2.41
N GLU A 538 -8.89 1.08 2.13
CA GLU A 538 -9.32 -0.08 2.91
C GLU A 538 -8.20 -1.13 2.93
N LYS A 539 -7.68 -1.47 4.11
CA LYS A 539 -6.52 -2.37 4.23
C LYS A 539 -6.92 -3.81 3.98
N GLU A 540 -6.25 -4.45 3.02
CA GLU A 540 -6.38 -5.89 2.77
C GLU A 540 -5.42 -6.69 3.66
N ALA A 541 -5.63 -8.00 3.72
CA ALA A 541 -4.86 -8.89 4.57
C ALA A 541 -3.34 -8.81 4.29
N SER A 542 -2.91 -8.71 3.03
CA SER A 542 -1.49 -8.57 2.70
C SER A 542 -0.86 -7.28 3.25
N TYR A 543 -1.62 -6.21 3.51
CA TYR A 543 -1.09 -5.00 4.15
C TYR A 543 -0.44 -5.36 5.49
N PHE A 544 -1.12 -6.17 6.29
CA PHE A 544 -0.65 -6.60 7.60
C PHE A 544 0.49 -7.61 7.49
N THR A 545 0.44 -8.53 6.52
CA THR A 545 1.56 -9.46 6.25
C THR A 545 2.84 -8.72 5.86
N VAL A 546 2.75 -7.76 4.93
CA VAL A 546 3.90 -6.94 4.51
C VAL A 546 4.42 -6.13 5.68
N ARG A 547 3.53 -5.51 6.47
CA ARG A 547 3.89 -4.74 7.66
C ARG A 547 4.71 -5.57 8.65
N ASP A 548 4.30 -6.82 8.89
CA ASP A 548 4.97 -7.76 9.79
C ASP A 548 6.36 -8.15 9.27
N ILE A 549 6.43 -8.72 8.07
CA ILE A 549 7.67 -9.21 7.44
C ILE A 549 8.70 -8.07 7.27
N TRP A 550 8.24 -6.86 6.98
CA TRP A 550 9.11 -5.70 6.79
C TRP A 550 9.33 -4.86 8.03
N SER A 551 8.80 -5.24 9.20
CA SER A 551 9.06 -4.51 10.43
C SER A 551 10.56 -4.42 10.72
N PRO A 552 11.10 -3.21 11.03
CA PRO A 552 12.48 -3.04 11.44
C PRO A 552 12.73 -3.52 12.89
N VAL A 553 11.69 -3.86 13.63
CA VAL A 553 11.77 -4.52 14.95
C VAL A 553 11.13 -5.88 14.79
N GLN A 554 11.82 -6.97 15.11
CA GLN A 554 11.28 -8.32 14.97
C GLN A 554 11.19 -9.02 16.32
N ILE A 555 10.05 -9.67 16.58
CA ILE A 555 9.76 -10.53 17.73
C ILE A 555 9.20 -11.83 17.18
N GLU A 556 9.99 -12.90 17.25
CA GLU A 556 9.60 -14.23 16.74
C GLU A 556 8.86 -15.08 17.79
N MET A 557 8.80 -14.59 19.04
CA MET A 557 8.12 -15.29 20.11
C MET A 557 6.60 -15.09 19.95
N GLU A 558 5.88 -16.18 19.63
CA GLU A 558 4.44 -16.16 19.42
C GLU A 558 3.65 -16.54 20.67
N THR A 559 4.12 -17.51 21.45
CA THR A 559 3.45 -17.98 22.67
C THR A 559 4.32 -17.82 23.92
N PHE A 560 3.71 -17.86 25.11
CA PHE A 560 4.39 -18.01 26.39
C PHE A 560 3.63 -18.97 27.32
N ASP A 561 4.33 -19.53 28.32
CA ASP A 561 3.76 -20.47 29.27
C ASP A 561 3.96 -20.00 30.73
N ALA A 562 3.63 -20.87 31.69
CA ALA A 562 3.83 -20.60 33.11
C ALA A 562 5.31 -20.44 33.54
N SER A 563 6.26 -20.79 32.67
CA SER A 563 7.70 -20.64 32.90
C SER A 563 8.27 -19.30 32.43
N PHE A 564 7.46 -18.47 31.76
CA PHE A 564 7.86 -17.16 31.25
C PHE A 564 8.48 -16.27 32.35
N ASP A 565 9.62 -15.66 32.03
CA ASP A 565 10.44 -14.88 32.96
C ASP A 565 10.52 -13.38 32.62
N GLY A 566 9.62 -12.91 31.74
CA GLY A 566 9.55 -11.53 31.31
C GLY A 566 10.53 -11.15 30.20
N ARG A 567 11.39 -12.05 29.73
CA ARG A 567 12.36 -11.74 28.66
C ARG A 567 11.82 -12.17 27.29
N ILE A 568 11.83 -11.21 26.37
CA ILE A 568 11.32 -11.39 25.00
C ILE A 568 12.49 -11.14 24.04
N PRO A 569 12.84 -12.11 23.17
CA PRO A 569 13.90 -11.91 22.20
C PRO A 569 13.46 -10.84 21.19
N VAL A 570 14.35 -9.88 20.91
CA VAL A 570 14.09 -8.81 19.94
C VAL A 570 15.27 -8.66 18.99
N ALA A 571 15.00 -8.55 17.70
CA ALA A 571 16.00 -8.23 16.68
C ALA A 571 15.79 -6.83 16.12
N ASN A 572 16.88 -6.08 15.97
CA ASN A 572 16.88 -4.76 15.36
C ASN A 572 17.31 -4.86 13.88
N GLN A 573 16.35 -4.66 12.98
CA GLN A 573 16.52 -4.62 11.53
C GLN A 573 16.43 -3.20 10.95
N TYR A 574 16.51 -2.14 11.78
CA TYR A 574 16.84 -0.81 11.28
C TYR A 574 18.23 -0.80 10.62
N SER A 575 18.45 0.13 9.70
CA SER A 575 19.73 0.33 9.03
C SER A 575 20.67 1.22 9.85
N GLU A 576 20.12 2.16 10.63
CA GLU A 576 20.90 3.18 11.33
C GLU A 576 20.54 3.29 12.82
N LEU A 577 19.25 3.15 13.17
CA LEU A 577 18.75 3.39 14.52
C LEU A 577 19.04 2.24 15.50
N SER A 578 19.35 2.60 16.75
CA SER A 578 19.31 1.68 17.89
C SER A 578 17.92 1.68 18.53
N LEU A 579 17.50 0.55 19.11
CA LEU A 579 16.17 0.42 19.72
C LEU A 579 15.98 1.28 20.98
N ASP A 580 17.06 1.81 21.58
CA ASP A 580 16.96 2.78 22.69
C ASP A 580 16.42 4.15 22.27
N ARG A 581 16.31 4.38 20.96
CA ARG A 581 15.62 5.52 20.35
C ARG A 581 14.13 5.27 20.13
N CYS A 582 13.68 4.01 20.24
CA CYS A 582 12.31 3.60 20.10
C CYS A 582 11.60 3.58 21.45
N GLN A 583 10.26 3.68 21.42
CA GLN A 583 9.41 3.44 22.57
C GLN A 583 8.64 2.14 22.39
N PHE A 584 8.38 1.45 23.48
CA PHE A 584 7.57 0.24 23.51
C PHE A 584 6.44 0.41 24.51
N GLU A 585 5.28 -0.15 24.16
CA GLU A 585 4.15 -0.33 25.07
C GLU A 585 3.91 -1.82 25.28
N TRP A 586 3.52 -2.20 26.50
CA TRP A 586 3.12 -3.57 26.84
C TRP A 586 1.75 -3.56 27.49
N LYS A 587 0.94 -4.60 27.25
CA LYS A 587 -0.39 -4.79 27.84
C LYS A 587 -0.62 -6.26 28.18
N TRP A 588 -0.92 -6.57 29.44
CA TRP A 588 -1.39 -7.89 29.82
C TRP A 588 -2.90 -7.96 29.61
N LEU A 589 -3.34 -8.92 28.80
CA LEU A 589 -4.72 -9.04 28.34
C LEU A 589 -5.42 -10.23 28.98
N ARG A 590 -6.73 -10.10 29.15
CA ARG A 590 -7.65 -11.20 29.42
C ARG A 590 -8.84 -11.11 28.48
N TYR A 591 -9.19 -12.20 27.83
CA TYR A 591 -10.28 -12.27 26.85
C TYR A 591 -11.60 -12.67 27.52
N GLY A 592 -12.71 -12.18 26.96
CA GLY A 592 -14.04 -12.67 27.29
C GLY A 592 -14.24 -14.10 26.79
N THR A 593 -15.18 -14.82 27.40
CA THR A 593 -15.52 -16.19 26.96
C THR A 593 -16.47 -16.17 25.76
N ALA A 594 -16.60 -17.31 25.07
CA ALA A 594 -17.53 -17.49 23.97
C ALA A 594 -19.02 -17.20 24.32
N LEU A 595 -19.37 -17.21 25.61
CA LEU A 595 -20.71 -16.95 26.13
C LEU A 595 -21.04 -15.47 26.31
N GLU A 596 -20.05 -14.59 26.26
CA GLU A 596 -20.32 -13.15 26.39
C GLU A 596 -21.13 -12.65 25.19
N LYS A 597 -21.91 -11.57 25.40
CA LYS A 597 -22.77 -11.02 24.34
C LYS A 597 -21.99 -10.32 23.22
N GLU A 598 -20.78 -9.88 23.53
CA GLU A 598 -19.91 -9.11 22.64
C GLU A 598 -18.48 -9.65 22.81
N ALA A 599 -17.63 -9.48 21.79
CA ALA A 599 -16.20 -9.74 21.90
C ALA A 599 -15.56 -8.74 22.89
N THR A 600 -14.99 -9.21 24.00
CA THR A 600 -14.37 -8.32 25.01
C THR A 600 -12.91 -8.64 25.25
N VAL A 601 -12.11 -7.57 25.37
CA VAL A 601 -10.69 -7.62 25.77
C VAL A 601 -10.53 -6.74 27.01
N ARG A 602 -10.07 -7.33 28.11
CA ARG A 602 -9.79 -6.62 29.37
C ARG A 602 -8.29 -6.42 29.51
N VAL A 603 -7.86 -5.16 29.61
CA VAL A 603 -6.47 -4.82 29.96
C VAL A 603 -6.29 -4.95 31.46
N LEU A 604 -5.51 -5.93 31.89
CA LEU A 604 -5.19 -6.17 33.30
C LEU A 604 -4.14 -5.18 33.82
N ALA A 605 -3.18 -4.86 32.97
CA ALA A 605 -2.16 -3.83 33.21
C ALA A 605 -1.53 -3.40 31.88
N ASP A 606 -1.04 -2.17 31.84
CA ASP A 606 -0.29 -1.63 30.73
C ASP A 606 0.86 -0.74 31.21
N GLY A 607 1.82 -0.50 30.33
CA GLY A 607 2.90 0.43 30.60
C GLY A 607 3.71 0.77 29.35
N LYS A 608 4.56 1.78 29.49
CA LYS A 608 5.51 2.20 28.46
C LYS A 608 6.95 1.98 28.94
N MET A 609 7.83 1.69 28.01
CA MET A 609 9.27 1.57 28.25
C MET A 609 10.06 2.09 27.06
N VAL A 610 11.28 2.56 27.33
CA VAL A 610 12.26 2.82 26.28
C VAL A 610 12.79 1.47 25.80
N GLY A 611 13.06 1.34 24.50
CA GLY A 611 13.64 0.11 23.97
C GLY A 611 15.04 -0.20 24.52
N PRO A 612 15.51 -1.44 24.35
CA PRO A 612 16.83 -1.85 24.82
C PRO A 612 17.93 -1.25 23.93
N SER A 613 19.15 -1.12 24.47
CA SER A 613 20.34 -0.66 23.72
C SER A 613 20.84 -1.75 22.75
N VAL A 614 20.06 -2.03 21.71
CA VAL A 614 20.38 -2.98 20.62
C VAL A 614 20.63 -2.18 19.35
N ARG A 615 21.83 -2.28 18.78
CA ARG A 615 22.19 -1.50 17.57
C ARG A 615 21.57 -2.11 16.31
N ALA A 616 21.56 -1.35 15.23
CA ALA A 616 21.16 -1.82 13.90
C ALA A 616 21.88 -3.14 13.55
N GLY A 617 21.11 -4.17 13.19
CA GLY A 617 21.59 -5.51 12.86
C GLY A 617 21.87 -6.44 14.05
N GLU A 618 21.70 -5.99 15.30
CA GLU A 618 21.92 -6.81 16.49
C GLU A 618 20.63 -7.41 17.05
N GLN A 619 20.78 -8.43 17.91
CA GLN A 619 19.69 -9.04 18.68
C GLN A 619 19.90 -8.79 20.18
N GLY A 620 18.81 -8.77 20.94
CA GLY A 620 18.84 -8.57 22.38
C GLY A 620 17.55 -9.01 23.06
N TRP A 621 17.29 -8.43 24.23
CA TRP A 621 16.14 -8.78 25.06
C TRP A 621 15.35 -7.53 25.41
N LEU A 622 14.04 -7.59 25.17
CA LEU A 622 13.06 -6.70 25.77
C LEU A 622 12.59 -7.34 27.09
N VAL A 623 12.51 -6.56 28.17
CA VAL A 623 12.13 -7.07 29.50
C VAL A 623 10.86 -6.40 29.95
N VAL A 624 9.81 -7.20 30.16
CA VAL A 624 8.49 -6.74 30.62
C VAL A 624 8.23 -7.13 32.08
N PRO A 625 7.50 -6.31 32.86
CA PRO A 625 7.00 -6.74 34.16
C PRO A 625 6.00 -7.88 33.99
N TYR A 626 6.22 -9.03 34.65
CA TYR A 626 5.42 -10.25 34.42
C TYR A 626 4.85 -10.91 35.68
N GLU A 627 5.58 -10.91 36.80
CA GLU A 627 5.27 -11.75 37.98
C GLU A 627 3.83 -11.60 38.50
N THR A 628 3.29 -10.38 38.49
CA THR A 628 1.93 -10.09 39.01
C THR A 628 0.82 -10.55 38.06
N TYR A 629 1.12 -10.67 36.76
CA TYR A 629 0.10 -10.80 35.71
C TYR A 629 0.10 -12.16 35.04
N LEU A 630 1.25 -12.85 34.99
CA LEU A 630 1.46 -14.11 34.28
C LEU A 630 0.38 -15.17 34.58
N GLN A 631 -0.06 -15.27 35.82
CA GLN A 631 -1.04 -16.27 36.24
C GLN A 631 -2.47 -15.96 35.78
N THR A 632 -2.81 -14.69 35.61
CA THR A 632 -4.18 -14.23 35.34
C THR A 632 -4.39 -13.70 33.92
N SER A 633 -3.34 -13.46 33.16
CA SER A 633 -3.44 -13.03 31.77
C SER A 633 -3.59 -14.23 30.84
N ASP A 634 -4.22 -13.96 29.70
CA ASP A 634 -4.39 -14.90 28.60
C ASP A 634 -3.48 -14.53 27.42
N ALA A 635 -3.00 -13.28 27.37
CA ALA A 635 -2.05 -12.81 26.37
C ALA A 635 -1.22 -11.61 26.86
N LEU A 636 -0.15 -11.31 26.13
CA LEU A 636 0.69 -10.14 26.28
C LEU A 636 0.79 -9.42 24.94
N ALA A 637 0.24 -8.21 24.86
CA ALA A 637 0.36 -7.36 23.69
C ALA A 637 1.57 -6.42 23.80
N LEU A 638 2.30 -6.24 22.71
CA LEU A 638 3.44 -5.34 22.58
C LEU A 638 3.25 -4.41 21.40
N THR A 639 3.59 -3.14 21.55
CA THR A 639 3.59 -2.18 20.45
C THR A 639 4.92 -1.45 20.40
N ALA A 640 5.59 -1.45 19.25
CA ALA A 640 6.80 -0.67 19.02
C ALA A 640 6.48 0.66 18.33
N PHE A 641 7.13 1.73 18.76
CA PHE A 641 7.07 3.06 18.16
C PHE A 641 8.47 3.54 17.80
N ASP A 642 8.59 4.18 16.65
CA ASP A 642 9.87 4.72 16.17
C ASP A 642 10.29 5.98 16.93
N ALA A 643 11.46 6.54 16.57
CA ALA A 643 12.00 7.75 17.18
C ALA A 643 11.13 9.01 16.98
N ALA A 644 10.19 8.99 16.03
CA ALA A 644 9.22 10.04 15.78
C ALA A 644 7.87 9.78 16.47
N GLY A 645 7.74 8.68 17.23
CA GLY A 645 6.52 8.29 17.93
C GLY A 645 5.46 7.65 17.04
N ARG A 646 5.83 7.16 15.86
CA ARG A 646 4.91 6.45 14.95
C ARG A 646 4.92 4.96 15.26
N GLU A 647 3.75 4.34 15.25
CA GLU A 647 3.63 2.90 15.43
C GLU A 647 4.32 2.14 14.29
N VAL A 648 5.22 1.24 14.66
CA VAL A 648 6.00 0.39 13.76
C VAL A 648 5.26 -0.93 13.56
N MET A 649 4.96 -1.61 14.66
CA MET A 649 4.33 -2.93 14.65
C MET A 649 3.67 -3.21 16.01
N HIS A 650 2.65 -4.07 15.98
CA HIS A 650 1.95 -4.60 17.12
C HIS A 650 2.03 -6.13 17.10
N TRP A 651 2.29 -6.74 18.26
CA TRP A 651 2.30 -8.19 18.43
C TRP A 651 1.41 -8.54 19.61
N VAL A 652 0.77 -9.70 19.54
CA VAL A 652 0.09 -10.32 20.66
C VAL A 652 0.66 -11.71 20.83
N LEU A 653 1.33 -11.92 21.96
CA LEU A 653 1.78 -13.23 22.38
C LEU A 653 0.66 -13.88 23.17
N ASP A 654 0.21 -15.06 22.79
CA ASP A 654 -0.81 -15.80 23.53
C ASP A 654 -0.18 -16.69 24.60
N LYS A 655 -0.98 -17.03 25.61
CA LYS A 655 -0.58 -17.98 26.63
C LYS A 655 -1.09 -19.36 26.24
N GLU A 656 -0.22 -20.36 26.28
CA GLU A 656 -0.61 -21.73 25.91
C GLU A 656 -1.74 -22.26 26.82
N ASN A 657 -2.75 -22.88 26.20
CA ASN A 657 -3.80 -23.68 26.86
C ASN A 657 -4.62 -22.94 27.95
N VAL A 658 -5.32 -21.87 27.58
CA VAL A 658 -6.05 -21.04 28.58
C VAL A 658 -7.54 -21.38 28.69
N PHE A 659 -8.17 -21.86 27.63
CA PHE A 659 -9.63 -21.99 27.57
C PHE A 659 -10.09 -23.43 27.32
N GLY A 660 -11.21 -23.77 27.94
CA GLY A 660 -12.01 -24.93 27.59
C GLY A 660 -13.48 -24.54 27.56
N LEU A 661 -14.34 -25.47 27.14
CA LEU A 661 -15.78 -25.23 27.11
C LEU A 661 -16.33 -24.72 28.47
N PRO A 662 -17.29 -23.78 28.46
CA PRO A 662 -17.94 -23.29 29.69
C PRO A 662 -18.55 -24.41 30.55
N GLU A 663 -18.69 -24.20 31.86
CA GLU A 663 -19.44 -25.16 32.69
C GLU A 663 -20.93 -25.20 32.29
N ARG A 664 -21.54 -26.39 32.34
CA ARG A 664 -22.97 -26.63 32.10
C ARG A 664 -23.47 -27.71 33.06
N ASP A 665 -24.76 -27.67 33.39
CA ASP A 665 -25.41 -28.71 34.18
C ASP A 665 -25.36 -30.07 33.45
N GLU A 666 -25.13 -31.13 34.22
CA GLU A 666 -25.14 -32.52 33.73
C GLU A 666 -26.58 -33.06 33.63
N GLU A 667 -26.86 -33.76 32.53
CA GLU A 667 -28.13 -34.41 32.22
C GLU A 667 -27.90 -35.89 31.83
N PRO A 668 -28.86 -36.79 32.09
CA PRO A 668 -28.73 -38.20 31.72
C PRO A 668 -28.65 -38.40 30.20
N ILE A 669 -27.78 -39.32 29.77
CA ILE A 669 -27.64 -39.69 28.36
C ILE A 669 -28.67 -40.77 28.00
N THR A 670 -29.55 -40.46 27.04
CA THR A 670 -30.51 -41.42 26.46
C THR A 670 -30.09 -41.79 25.05
N VAL A 671 -30.04 -43.09 24.74
CA VAL A 671 -29.64 -43.60 23.42
C VAL A 671 -30.79 -44.37 22.78
N ASN A 672 -31.21 -43.93 21.58
CA ASN A 672 -32.19 -44.62 20.74
C ASN A 672 -31.52 -45.07 19.44
N GLN A 673 -31.51 -46.36 19.15
CA GLN A 673 -30.85 -46.90 17.95
C GLN A 673 -31.81 -47.72 17.09
N ASN A 674 -31.70 -47.57 15.77
CA ASN A 674 -32.27 -48.48 14.77
C ASN A 674 -31.20 -48.86 13.72
N ASP A 675 -31.61 -49.55 12.65
CA ASP A 675 -30.68 -50.01 11.60
C ASP A 675 -30.08 -48.85 10.77
N GLU A 676 -30.66 -47.64 10.83
CA GLU A 676 -30.22 -46.49 10.03
C GLU A 676 -29.43 -45.48 10.86
N ARG A 677 -29.79 -45.25 12.13
CA ARG A 677 -29.24 -44.18 12.97
C ARG A 677 -29.13 -44.53 14.45
N ILE A 678 -28.19 -43.85 15.10
CA ILE A 678 -27.98 -43.78 16.54
C ILE A 678 -28.33 -42.35 16.97
N GLU A 679 -29.36 -42.19 17.79
CA GLU A 679 -29.79 -40.92 18.37
C GLU A 679 -29.36 -40.86 19.83
N VAL A 680 -28.65 -39.80 20.19
CA VAL A 680 -28.14 -39.53 21.55
C VAL A 680 -28.77 -38.25 22.05
N VAL A 681 -29.53 -38.33 23.15
CA VAL A 681 -30.26 -37.20 23.73
C VAL A 681 -29.70 -36.89 25.12
N VAL A 682 -29.35 -35.62 25.32
CA VAL A 682 -28.86 -35.08 26.60
C VAL A 682 -29.56 -33.74 26.85
N GLY A 683 -30.55 -33.73 27.74
CA GLY A 683 -31.41 -32.56 27.97
C GLY A 683 -32.14 -32.10 26.70
N ASP A 684 -31.86 -30.87 26.26
CA ASP A 684 -32.41 -30.26 25.03
C ASP A 684 -31.58 -30.52 23.77
N THR A 685 -30.43 -31.18 23.92
CA THR A 685 -29.44 -31.42 22.87
C THR A 685 -29.60 -32.84 22.32
N GLN A 686 -29.60 -33.00 21.00
CA GLN A 686 -29.69 -34.30 20.34
C GLN A 686 -28.60 -34.39 19.26
N TRP A 687 -27.87 -35.50 19.27
CA TRP A 687 -26.88 -35.83 18.27
C TRP A 687 -27.34 -37.08 17.51
N LEU A 688 -27.43 -36.98 16.19
CA LEU A 688 -27.82 -38.07 15.31
C LEU A 688 -26.58 -38.59 14.58
N PHE A 689 -26.32 -39.89 14.63
CA PHE A 689 -25.20 -40.53 13.93
C PHE A 689 -25.70 -41.64 13.02
N SER A 690 -24.99 -41.90 11.92
CA SER A 690 -25.26 -43.04 11.04
C SER A 690 -24.96 -44.34 11.78
N ALA A 691 -25.88 -45.31 11.75
CA ALA A 691 -25.59 -46.65 12.28
C ALA A 691 -24.55 -47.41 11.44
N ASP A 692 -24.44 -47.08 10.15
CA ASP A 692 -23.51 -47.72 9.21
C ASP A 692 -22.09 -47.16 9.31
N SER A 693 -21.93 -45.84 9.39
CA SER A 693 -20.60 -45.21 9.39
C SER A 693 -20.18 -44.63 10.73
N GLY A 694 -21.12 -44.31 11.61
CA GLY A 694 -20.88 -43.54 12.85
C GLY A 694 -20.63 -42.05 12.61
N GLN A 695 -20.70 -41.58 11.36
CA GLN A 695 -20.60 -40.15 11.05
C GLN A 695 -21.84 -39.40 11.51
N LEU A 696 -21.68 -38.10 11.76
CA LEU A 696 -22.76 -37.23 12.18
C LEU A 696 -23.81 -37.11 11.06
N LEU A 697 -25.08 -37.27 11.40
CA LEU A 697 -26.23 -37.00 10.53
C LEU A 697 -26.82 -35.62 10.80
N ASP A 698 -26.90 -35.21 12.07
CA ASP A 698 -27.36 -33.88 12.47
C ASP A 698 -27.04 -33.57 13.94
N GLY A 699 -26.92 -32.28 14.25
CA GLY A 699 -26.91 -31.74 15.60
C GLY A 699 -28.15 -30.88 15.82
N LEU A 700 -29.03 -31.32 16.73
CA LEU A 700 -30.29 -30.65 17.03
C LEU A 700 -30.27 -30.05 18.43
N ARG A 701 -30.86 -28.86 18.58
CA ARG A 701 -31.19 -28.29 19.89
C ARG A 701 -32.64 -27.86 19.93
N GLY A 702 -33.39 -28.31 20.93
CA GLY A 702 -34.84 -28.09 20.98
C GLY A 702 -35.60 -28.63 19.77
N GLY A 703 -35.03 -29.64 19.08
CA GLY A 703 -35.57 -30.22 17.84
C GLY A 703 -35.30 -29.42 16.57
N GLN A 704 -34.52 -28.34 16.63
CA GLN A 704 -34.10 -27.55 15.46
C GLN A 704 -32.67 -27.94 15.06
N SER A 705 -32.43 -28.11 13.76
CA SER A 705 -31.09 -28.37 13.21
C SER A 705 -30.25 -27.11 13.18
N LEU A 706 -28.97 -27.26 13.52
CA LEU A 706 -27.96 -26.22 13.36
C LEU A 706 -27.15 -26.42 12.06
N GLY A 707 -27.47 -27.43 11.26
CA GLY A 707 -26.87 -27.67 9.95
C GLY A 707 -25.48 -28.29 9.96
N LEU A 708 -25.00 -28.82 11.09
CA LEU A 708 -23.72 -29.51 11.21
C LEU A 708 -23.90 -31.03 10.97
N THR A 709 -23.34 -31.56 9.89
CA THR A 709 -23.55 -32.96 9.47
C THR A 709 -22.30 -33.61 8.84
N ARG A 710 -22.42 -34.87 8.42
CA ARG A 710 -21.49 -35.73 7.64
C ARG A 710 -20.08 -35.99 8.20
N GLY A 711 -19.59 -35.21 9.15
CA GLY A 711 -18.23 -35.34 9.68
C GLY A 711 -18.05 -36.42 10.76
N PRO A 712 -16.79 -36.78 11.09
CA PRO A 712 -15.58 -36.36 10.38
C PRO A 712 -15.37 -37.15 9.08
N PHE A 713 -14.84 -36.50 8.03
CA PHE A 713 -14.32 -37.17 6.83
C PHE A 713 -13.06 -36.47 6.34
N ARG A 714 -12.13 -37.19 5.70
CA ARG A 714 -10.89 -36.60 5.17
C ARG A 714 -11.11 -35.96 3.80
N GLN A 715 -10.51 -34.79 3.58
CA GLN A 715 -10.42 -34.08 2.31
C GLN A 715 -8.95 -33.77 2.02
N VAL A 716 -8.45 -34.27 0.89
CA VAL A 716 -7.03 -34.15 0.51
C VAL A 716 -6.98 -33.87 -0.98
N GLY A 717 -6.18 -32.90 -1.40
CA GLY A 717 -5.98 -32.59 -2.82
C GLY A 717 -4.51 -32.47 -3.18
N THR A 718 -4.19 -32.79 -4.43
CA THR A 718 -2.88 -32.56 -5.05
C THR A 718 -2.99 -31.42 -6.08
N LEU A 719 -1.92 -31.13 -6.82
CA LEU A 719 -2.01 -30.17 -7.94
C LEU A 719 -2.83 -30.73 -9.10
N GLU A 720 -2.79 -32.05 -9.29
CA GLU A 720 -3.47 -32.76 -10.38
C GLU A 720 -4.93 -33.12 -10.05
N HIS A 721 -5.24 -33.30 -8.77
CA HIS A 721 -6.54 -33.76 -8.30
C HIS A 721 -7.09 -32.83 -7.21
N GLU A 722 -8.20 -32.14 -7.50
CA GLU A 722 -8.84 -31.21 -6.55
C GLU A 722 -9.29 -31.92 -5.26
N SER A 723 -9.70 -33.19 -5.34
CA SER A 723 -9.93 -34.05 -4.18
C SER A 723 -9.59 -35.50 -4.50
N LEU A 724 -8.95 -36.19 -3.56
CA LEU A 724 -8.63 -37.62 -3.62
C LEU A 724 -9.80 -38.45 -3.09
N GLU A 725 -10.09 -39.57 -3.78
CA GLU A 725 -11.15 -40.49 -3.37
C GLU A 725 -10.66 -41.51 -2.34
N PHE A 726 -11.52 -41.76 -1.35
CA PHE A 726 -11.20 -42.59 -0.20
C PHE A 726 -12.35 -43.54 0.12
N ALA A 727 -12.33 -44.73 -0.48
CA ALA A 727 -13.32 -45.77 -0.19
C ALA A 727 -12.99 -46.49 1.12
N VAL A 728 -13.74 -46.19 2.19
CA VAL A 728 -13.58 -46.83 3.51
C VAL A 728 -14.88 -47.49 3.92
N ALA A 729 -14.80 -48.80 4.21
CA ALA A 729 -15.89 -49.50 4.89
C ALA A 729 -15.72 -49.34 6.40
N TRP A 730 -16.75 -48.86 7.08
CA TRP A 730 -16.74 -48.58 8.51
C TRP A 730 -17.37 -49.72 9.31
N THR A 731 -16.81 -49.99 10.48
CA THR A 731 -17.42 -50.82 11.51
C THR A 731 -17.64 -49.98 12.76
N VAL A 732 -18.91 -49.83 13.16
CA VAL A 732 -19.32 -48.99 14.30
C VAL A 732 -19.43 -49.82 15.58
N GLN A 733 -18.87 -49.29 16.67
CA GLN A 733 -18.90 -49.89 18.01
C GLN A 733 -19.41 -48.86 19.02
N LEU A 734 -20.41 -49.24 19.81
CA LEU A 734 -20.96 -48.40 20.87
C LEU A 734 -20.50 -48.89 22.24
N GLN A 735 -20.12 -47.96 23.11
CA GLN A 735 -19.86 -48.21 24.52
C GLN A 735 -20.47 -47.12 25.39
N GLN A 736 -21.54 -47.46 26.10
CA GLN A 736 -22.18 -46.57 27.07
C GLN A 736 -21.54 -46.73 28.46
N ARG A 737 -21.18 -45.60 29.07
CA ARG A 737 -20.74 -45.45 30.46
C ARG A 737 -21.74 -44.60 31.24
N GLU A 738 -21.48 -44.39 32.53
CA GLU A 738 -22.36 -43.60 33.40
C GLU A 738 -22.30 -42.11 33.05
N ASP A 739 -21.13 -41.62 32.65
CA ASP A 739 -20.77 -40.22 32.42
C ASP A 739 -20.61 -39.85 30.94
N HIS A 740 -20.54 -40.83 30.03
CA HIS A 740 -20.41 -40.59 28.59
C HIS A 740 -20.86 -41.78 27.72
N LEU A 741 -21.10 -41.51 26.45
CA LEU A 741 -21.28 -42.51 25.38
C LEU A 741 -20.14 -42.40 24.37
N MET A 742 -19.51 -43.53 24.04
CA MET A 742 -18.56 -43.62 22.92
C MET A 742 -19.19 -44.29 21.70
N ILE A 743 -19.01 -43.68 20.54
CA ILE A 743 -19.33 -44.24 19.21
C ILE A 743 -18.03 -44.27 18.42
N ARG A 744 -17.42 -45.46 18.31
CA ARG A 744 -16.14 -45.65 17.63
C ARG A 744 -16.34 -46.31 16.27
N SER A 745 -15.77 -45.69 15.25
CA SER A 745 -15.78 -46.19 13.87
C SER A 745 -14.38 -46.60 13.45
N ILE A 746 -14.24 -47.86 13.02
CA ILE A 746 -12.96 -48.43 12.56
C ILE A 746 -13.08 -48.72 11.06
N GLY A 747 -12.20 -48.10 10.28
CA GLY A 747 -12.17 -48.19 8.83
C GLY A 747 -11.34 -49.38 8.33
N SER A 748 -11.73 -49.90 7.16
CA SER A 748 -11.02 -50.99 6.48
C SER A 748 -9.57 -50.69 6.09
N ASP A 749 -9.19 -49.41 6.06
CA ASP A 749 -7.85 -48.93 5.70
C ASP A 749 -6.96 -48.60 6.91
N GLY A 750 -7.44 -48.89 8.13
CA GLY A 750 -6.74 -48.57 9.38
C GLY A 750 -7.06 -47.19 9.94
N SER A 751 -7.84 -46.37 9.23
CA SER A 751 -8.37 -45.12 9.78
C SER A 751 -9.39 -45.39 10.87
N TRP A 752 -9.54 -44.47 11.82
CA TRP A 752 -10.59 -44.54 12.82
C TRP A 752 -11.00 -43.15 13.29
N PHE A 753 -12.22 -43.04 13.79
CA PHE A 753 -12.67 -41.89 14.56
C PHE A 753 -13.60 -42.33 15.70
N GLU A 754 -13.72 -41.50 16.73
CA GLU A 754 -14.50 -41.81 17.92
C GLU A 754 -15.19 -40.54 18.42
N TRP A 755 -16.53 -40.60 18.47
CA TRP A 755 -17.35 -39.59 19.13
C TRP A 755 -17.55 -39.97 20.60
N THR A 756 -17.32 -39.03 21.51
CA THR A 756 -17.60 -39.12 22.93
C THR A 756 -18.63 -38.05 23.29
N ILE A 757 -19.83 -38.48 23.70
CA ILE A 757 -20.90 -37.58 24.12
C ILE A 757 -20.97 -37.62 25.64
N ASN A 758 -20.74 -36.48 26.31
CA ASN A 758 -20.76 -36.39 27.77
C ASN A 758 -22.15 -36.03 28.32
N THR A 759 -22.30 -36.03 29.65
CA THR A 759 -23.55 -35.63 30.35
C THR A 759 -23.89 -34.15 30.20
N MET A 760 -22.99 -33.29 29.71
CA MET A 760 -23.30 -31.88 29.40
C MET A 760 -23.86 -31.69 27.97
N GLY A 761 -23.90 -32.75 27.16
CA GLY A 761 -24.35 -32.73 25.78
C GLY A 761 -23.29 -32.31 24.77
N ASP A 762 -22.01 -32.26 25.18
CA ASP A 762 -20.89 -31.98 24.28
C ASP A 762 -20.54 -33.22 23.47
N ALA A 763 -20.23 -33.03 22.19
CA ALA A 763 -19.77 -34.08 21.30
C ALA A 763 -18.29 -33.86 20.98
N HIS A 764 -17.43 -34.62 21.64
CA HIS A 764 -15.98 -34.62 21.40
C HIS A 764 -15.64 -35.68 20.37
N VAL A 765 -14.95 -35.31 19.28
CA VAL A 765 -14.47 -36.26 18.28
C VAL A 765 -12.96 -36.33 18.26
N ARG A 766 -12.43 -37.55 18.27
CA ARG A 766 -11.01 -37.84 18.01
C ARG A 766 -10.90 -38.64 16.74
N TYR A 767 -9.88 -38.39 15.94
CA TYR A 767 -9.70 -39.08 14.68
C TYR A 767 -8.24 -39.43 14.40
N SER A 768 -8.08 -40.39 13.50
CA SER A 768 -6.81 -40.85 12.94
C SER A 768 -7.08 -41.34 11.53
N PHE A 769 -6.80 -40.51 10.52
CA PHE A 769 -7.02 -40.85 9.12
C PHE A 769 -5.71 -41.18 8.40
N VAL A 770 -5.62 -42.37 7.83
CA VAL A 770 -4.45 -42.79 7.06
C VAL A 770 -4.41 -42.03 5.73
N LEU A 771 -3.24 -41.49 5.39
CA LEU A 771 -2.95 -40.87 4.09
C LEU A 771 -2.14 -41.79 3.17
N GLN A 772 -2.26 -41.52 1.87
CA GLN A 772 -1.38 -42.07 0.84
C GLN A 772 -0.03 -41.34 0.88
N ASP A 773 1.05 -42.00 0.45
CA ASP A 773 2.40 -41.43 0.36
C ASP A 773 2.53 -40.52 -0.86
N GLU A 774 1.89 -39.34 -0.78
CA GLU A 774 1.86 -38.33 -1.84
C GLU A 774 2.10 -36.93 -1.28
N LYS A 775 2.56 -36.02 -2.15
CA LYS A 775 2.64 -34.60 -1.81
C LYS A 775 1.28 -33.96 -2.04
N VAL A 776 0.78 -33.26 -1.04
CA VAL A 776 -0.57 -32.68 -1.06
C VAL A 776 -0.50 -31.16 -1.08
N ALA A 777 -1.40 -30.54 -1.84
CA ALA A 777 -1.59 -29.10 -1.88
C ALA A 777 -2.39 -28.62 -0.65
N TYR A 778 -3.32 -29.44 -0.18
CA TYR A 778 -4.02 -29.26 1.09
C TYR A 778 -4.41 -30.62 1.70
N ALA A 779 -4.64 -30.63 3.01
CA ALA A 779 -5.25 -31.75 3.72
C ALA A 779 -6.05 -31.22 4.90
N ALA A 780 -7.27 -31.74 5.07
CA ALA A 780 -8.18 -31.33 6.14
C ALA A 780 -9.14 -32.46 6.55
N ILE A 781 -9.73 -32.33 7.73
CA ILE A 781 -10.91 -33.09 8.14
C ILE A 781 -12.14 -32.20 8.00
N GLY A 782 -13.10 -32.64 7.20
CA GLY A 782 -14.33 -31.93 6.86
C GLY A 782 -15.54 -32.36 7.69
N PHE A 783 -16.45 -31.40 7.80
CA PHE A 783 -17.82 -31.50 8.26
C PHE A 783 -18.69 -30.67 7.30
N ASP A 784 -19.95 -31.05 7.16
CA ASP A 784 -20.90 -30.25 6.40
C ASP A 784 -21.50 -29.19 7.30
N LEU A 785 -21.71 -28.00 6.74
CA LEU A 785 -22.29 -26.85 7.43
C LEU A 785 -23.27 -26.14 6.50
N ALA A 786 -24.52 -25.99 6.93
CA ALA A 786 -25.55 -25.30 6.16
C ALA A 786 -25.31 -23.78 6.11
N GLU A 787 -24.68 -23.31 5.03
CA GLU A 787 -24.35 -21.89 4.82
C GLU A 787 -25.56 -20.96 4.98
N GLU A 788 -26.75 -21.40 4.52
CA GLU A 788 -27.98 -20.62 4.60
C GLU A 788 -28.49 -20.38 6.03
N LEU A 789 -27.96 -21.09 7.03
CA LEU A 789 -28.30 -20.90 8.44
C LEU A 789 -27.39 -19.89 9.14
N LEU A 790 -26.21 -19.60 8.60
CA LEU A 790 -25.20 -18.76 9.27
C LEU A 790 -25.58 -17.28 9.24
N GLU A 791 -25.43 -16.62 10.39
CA GLU A 791 -25.64 -15.18 10.55
C GLU A 791 -24.32 -14.44 10.89
N GLY A 792 -23.39 -15.13 11.56
CA GLY A 792 -22.13 -14.55 11.97
C GLY A 792 -21.22 -15.57 12.66
N LYS A 793 -20.03 -15.12 13.05
CA LYS A 793 -19.10 -15.93 13.82
C LYS A 793 -18.31 -15.08 14.79
N ARG A 794 -17.86 -15.71 15.87
CA ARG A 794 -16.91 -15.15 16.83
C ARG A 794 -15.86 -16.20 17.16
N TRP A 795 -14.60 -15.82 17.29
CA TRP A 795 -13.55 -16.76 17.66
C TRP A 795 -12.48 -16.09 18.48
N LEU A 796 -11.79 -16.87 19.30
CA LEU A 796 -10.51 -16.53 19.88
C LEU A 796 -9.44 -17.23 19.05
N GLY A 797 -8.54 -16.45 18.47
CA GLY A 797 -7.44 -16.95 17.65
C GLY A 797 -6.85 -15.87 16.76
N ARG A 798 -6.12 -16.26 15.71
CA ARG A 798 -5.53 -15.29 14.76
C ARG A 798 -6.59 -14.71 13.83
N GLY A 799 -6.58 -13.39 13.65
CA GLY A 799 -7.59 -12.68 12.86
C GLY A 799 -7.28 -11.18 12.66
N PRO A 800 -8.24 -10.39 12.15
CA PRO A 800 -9.57 -10.81 11.68
C PRO A 800 -9.57 -11.34 10.24
N HIS A 801 -8.44 -11.23 9.52
CA HIS A 801 -8.32 -11.62 8.13
C HIS A 801 -7.99 -13.11 7.97
N ARG A 802 -8.51 -13.73 6.89
CA ARG A 802 -8.20 -15.12 6.53
C ARG A 802 -6.74 -15.31 6.08
N LEU A 803 -6.25 -16.53 6.28
CA LEU A 803 -4.90 -16.95 5.97
C LEU A 803 -4.81 -17.80 4.69
N TRP A 804 -3.58 -17.91 4.17
CA TRP A 804 -3.17 -18.87 3.14
C TRP A 804 -1.85 -19.51 3.56
N GLY A 805 -1.57 -20.73 3.10
CA GLY A 805 -0.38 -21.49 3.52
C GLY A 805 0.96 -20.84 3.18
N ASN A 806 0.96 -19.87 2.25
CA ASN A 806 2.10 -19.02 1.89
C ASN A 806 1.92 -17.55 2.30
N ARG A 807 1.01 -17.28 3.25
CA ARG A 807 0.75 -15.96 3.84
C ARG A 807 0.22 -16.12 5.26
N MET A 808 1.08 -16.62 6.15
CA MET A 808 0.74 -16.92 7.55
C MET A 808 0.91 -15.70 8.49
N LYS A 809 1.84 -14.79 8.18
CA LYS A 809 2.13 -13.57 8.95
C LYS A 809 1.07 -12.48 8.75
N GLY A 810 0.95 -11.58 9.74
CA GLY A 810 0.02 -10.44 9.71
C GLY A 810 -1.17 -10.52 10.67
N PRO A 811 -1.98 -11.59 10.68
CA PRO A 811 -3.09 -11.70 11.63
C PRO A 811 -2.64 -11.78 13.09
N GLU A 812 -3.37 -11.08 13.95
CA GLU A 812 -3.07 -10.94 15.38
C GLU A 812 -3.90 -11.92 16.19
N PHE A 813 -3.34 -12.46 17.27
CA PHE A 813 -4.11 -13.26 18.22
C PHE A 813 -5.07 -12.37 19.01
N GLY A 814 -6.33 -12.76 19.09
CA GLY A 814 -7.35 -12.00 19.81
C GLY A 814 -8.75 -12.58 19.66
N VAL A 815 -9.73 -11.89 20.24
CA VAL A 815 -11.14 -12.23 20.07
C VAL A 815 -11.74 -11.39 18.94
N TRP A 816 -12.27 -12.06 17.92
CA TRP A 816 -12.75 -11.45 16.68
C TRP A 816 -14.20 -11.83 16.43
N GLU A 817 -14.96 -10.96 15.76
CA GLU A 817 -16.37 -11.17 15.44
C GLU A 817 -16.73 -10.53 14.10
N ASN A 818 -17.30 -11.31 13.19
CA ASN A 818 -17.76 -10.84 11.88
C ASN A 818 -19.18 -11.35 11.60
N GLY A 819 -20.02 -10.47 11.05
CA GLY A 819 -21.28 -10.89 10.42
C GLY A 819 -21.02 -11.64 9.10
N TYR A 820 -22.00 -12.44 8.67
CA TYR A 820 -21.93 -13.15 7.40
C TYR A 820 -21.73 -12.19 6.21
N ASN A 821 -20.78 -12.52 5.33
CA ASN A 821 -20.56 -11.90 4.03
C ASN A 821 -19.98 -12.94 3.04
N ASP A 822 -20.06 -12.67 1.75
CA ASP A 822 -19.49 -13.50 0.67
C ASP A 822 -18.57 -12.67 -0.24
N ASP A 823 -17.79 -11.81 0.42
CA ASP A 823 -16.96 -10.79 -0.22
C ASP A 823 -15.79 -11.41 -0.98
N VAL A 824 -15.52 -10.88 -2.17
CA VAL A 824 -14.36 -11.21 -2.99
C VAL A 824 -13.38 -10.04 -2.98
N VAL A 825 -12.15 -10.30 -2.53
CA VAL A 825 -11.08 -9.29 -2.47
C VAL A 825 -10.83 -8.69 -3.86
N GLY A 826 -10.70 -7.36 -3.93
CA GLY A 826 -10.55 -6.60 -5.18
C GLY A 826 -11.85 -6.44 -6.00
N VAL A 827 -12.98 -6.90 -5.45
CA VAL A 827 -14.35 -6.69 -5.97
C VAL A 827 -15.22 -6.03 -4.90
N ASP A 828 -15.11 -6.53 -3.67
CA ASP A 828 -15.78 -6.05 -2.47
C ASP A 828 -14.70 -5.54 -1.49
N TRP A 829 -14.98 -4.46 -0.76
CA TRP A 829 -14.01 -3.79 0.11
C TRP A 829 -14.62 -3.39 1.46
N GLY A 830 -13.80 -3.37 2.51
CA GLY A 830 -14.09 -2.71 3.79
C GLY A 830 -14.39 -3.64 4.97
N ALA A 831 -14.96 -4.82 4.75
CA ALA A 831 -15.17 -5.82 5.79
C ALA A 831 -14.20 -6.99 5.63
N PRO A 832 -13.63 -7.55 6.72
CA PRO A 832 -12.88 -8.79 6.62
C PRO A 832 -13.79 -9.93 6.14
N ALA A 833 -13.25 -10.77 5.24
CA ALA A 833 -14.00 -11.88 4.66
C ALA A 833 -14.47 -12.86 5.74
N PHE A 834 -15.74 -13.24 5.69
CA PHE A 834 -16.31 -14.26 6.58
C PHE A 834 -15.72 -15.65 6.28
N LYS A 835 -15.60 -15.98 4.99
CA LYS A 835 -15.17 -17.29 4.49
C LYS A 835 -13.64 -17.41 4.41
N GLY A 836 -13.09 -18.55 4.82
CA GLY A 836 -11.67 -18.84 4.72
C GLY A 836 -11.09 -19.57 5.93
N ILE A 837 -9.77 -19.50 6.07
CA ILE A 837 -9.00 -20.24 7.06
C ILE A 837 -8.49 -19.29 8.15
N PHE A 838 -8.62 -19.70 9.40
CA PHE A 838 -8.22 -18.98 10.60
C PHE A 838 -7.36 -19.92 11.45
N ASP A 839 -6.24 -19.43 11.95
CA ASP A 839 -5.23 -20.24 12.62
C ASP A 839 -5.15 -19.90 14.12
N GLY A 840 -4.54 -20.79 14.91
CA GLY A 840 -4.44 -20.62 16.36
C GLY A 840 -5.80 -20.43 17.02
N VAL A 841 -6.84 -21.13 16.54
CA VAL A 841 -8.20 -20.98 17.04
C VAL A 841 -8.37 -21.82 18.30
N ASP A 842 -8.44 -21.19 19.47
CA ASP A 842 -8.81 -21.87 20.72
C ASP A 842 -10.28 -22.32 20.68
N TRP A 843 -11.16 -21.37 20.35
CA TRP A 843 -12.58 -21.63 20.21
C TRP A 843 -13.21 -20.79 19.11
N MET A 844 -14.26 -21.35 18.49
CA MET A 844 -15.06 -20.66 17.49
C MET A 844 -16.55 -20.89 17.72
N ARG A 845 -17.31 -19.81 17.80
CA ARG A 845 -18.77 -19.80 17.83
C ARG A 845 -19.31 -19.41 16.46
N LEU A 846 -20.14 -20.25 15.88
CA LEU A 846 -20.89 -19.99 14.66
C LEU A 846 -22.32 -19.67 15.04
N ASP A 847 -22.74 -18.43 14.82
CA ASP A 847 -24.09 -17.96 15.11
C ASP A 847 -24.99 -18.36 13.94
N VAL A 848 -26.06 -19.09 14.24
CA VAL A 848 -27.05 -19.54 13.26
C VAL A 848 -28.44 -18.95 13.55
N LYS A 849 -29.34 -19.06 12.58
CA LYS A 849 -30.74 -18.65 12.73
C LYS A 849 -31.41 -19.28 13.95
N SER A 850 -32.48 -18.64 14.41
CA SER A 850 -33.32 -19.08 15.55
C SER A 850 -32.65 -18.96 16.92
N ASP A 851 -31.71 -18.02 17.07
CA ASP A 851 -31.03 -17.72 18.36
C ASP A 851 -30.23 -18.93 18.89
N LEU A 852 -29.67 -19.71 17.97
CA LEU A 852 -28.84 -20.88 18.23
C LEU A 852 -27.40 -20.62 17.76
N ALA A 853 -26.45 -21.35 18.32
CA ALA A 853 -25.06 -21.31 17.91
C ALA A 853 -24.36 -22.67 18.08
N ILE A 854 -23.36 -22.91 17.23
CA ILE A 854 -22.42 -24.02 17.37
C ILE A 854 -21.14 -23.45 17.98
N LEU A 855 -20.76 -23.93 19.16
CA LEU A 855 -19.48 -23.63 19.78
C LEU A 855 -18.51 -24.79 19.53
N MET A 856 -17.33 -24.45 19.04
CA MET A 856 -16.22 -25.34 18.76
C MET A 856 -15.09 -25.02 19.75
N ASP A 857 -14.54 -26.05 20.36
CA ASP A 857 -13.31 -26.02 21.17
C ASP A 857 -12.27 -26.86 20.44
N CYS A 858 -11.23 -26.22 19.93
CA CYS A 858 -10.26 -26.83 19.02
C CYS A 858 -8.97 -27.12 19.80
N GLU A 859 -8.61 -28.39 19.90
CA GLU A 859 -7.43 -28.82 20.66
C GLU A 859 -6.21 -28.93 19.73
N GLU A 860 -6.23 -29.84 18.75
CA GLU A 860 -5.19 -29.93 17.71
C GLU A 860 -5.75 -30.59 16.42
N PRO A 861 -5.37 -30.13 15.21
CA PRO A 861 -4.70 -28.87 14.90
C PRO A 861 -5.66 -27.67 14.97
N GLU A 862 -5.10 -26.47 15.13
CA GLU A 862 -5.84 -25.23 15.45
C GLU A 862 -6.29 -24.41 14.22
N ALA A 863 -6.02 -24.91 13.00
CA ALA A 863 -6.38 -24.23 11.76
C ALA A 863 -7.82 -24.59 11.32
N VAL A 864 -8.76 -23.67 11.52
CA VAL A 864 -10.19 -23.84 11.21
C VAL A 864 -10.56 -23.14 9.91
N GLY A 865 -11.11 -23.91 8.97
CA GLY A 865 -11.73 -23.40 7.74
C GLY A 865 -13.23 -23.27 7.88
N VAL A 866 -13.78 -22.09 7.57
CA VAL A 866 -15.22 -21.82 7.55
C VAL A 866 -15.64 -21.44 6.15
N LEU A 867 -16.45 -22.29 5.53
CA LEU A 867 -16.92 -22.24 4.15
C LEU A 867 -15.77 -22.20 3.13
N ARG A 868 -16.10 -22.37 1.85
CA ARG A 868 -15.16 -22.16 0.74
C ARG A 868 -15.17 -20.68 0.33
N PRO A 869 -14.01 -19.99 0.34
CA PRO A 869 -13.94 -18.63 -0.21
C PRO A 869 -14.34 -18.61 -1.69
N ARG A 870 -15.12 -17.59 -2.09
CA ARG A 870 -15.42 -17.31 -3.49
C ARG A 870 -14.21 -16.64 -4.16
N ASN A 871 -14.03 -16.90 -5.46
CA ASN A 871 -13.06 -16.17 -6.29
C ASN A 871 -13.81 -15.23 -7.25
N ALA A 872 -13.08 -14.35 -7.96
CA ALA A 872 -13.62 -13.48 -9.00
C ALA A 872 -13.98 -14.26 -10.29
N ASP A 873 -14.72 -15.36 -10.17
CA ASP A 873 -15.00 -16.34 -11.24
C ASP A 873 -15.66 -15.71 -12.47
N GLU A 874 -16.50 -14.69 -12.29
CA GLU A 874 -17.16 -13.97 -13.38
C GLU A 874 -16.18 -13.25 -14.33
N SER A 875 -14.96 -12.98 -13.85
CA SER A 875 -13.88 -12.40 -14.65
C SER A 875 -13.08 -13.44 -15.47
N ARG A 876 -13.34 -14.74 -15.27
CA ARG A 876 -12.64 -15.85 -15.94
C ARG A 876 -13.22 -16.13 -17.32
N ASN A 877 -12.36 -16.12 -18.33
CA ASN A 877 -12.63 -16.67 -19.65
C ASN A 877 -11.48 -17.62 -20.04
N GLU A 878 -11.73 -18.91 -19.83
CA GLU A 878 -10.77 -19.99 -20.10
C GLU A 878 -10.31 -20.07 -21.55
N LYS A 879 -11.11 -19.57 -22.52
CA LYS A 879 -10.76 -19.63 -23.94
C LYS A 879 -9.67 -18.63 -24.34
N ASN A 880 -9.51 -17.55 -23.58
CA ASN A 880 -8.62 -16.44 -23.91
C ASN A 880 -7.58 -16.14 -22.81
N HIS A 881 -7.50 -16.94 -21.74
CA HIS A 881 -6.66 -16.66 -20.56
C HIS A 881 -6.91 -15.27 -19.95
N ILE A 882 -8.17 -14.82 -19.98
CA ILE A 882 -8.61 -13.55 -19.38
C ILE A 882 -9.21 -13.89 -18.01
N GLY A 883 -8.88 -13.12 -16.97
CA GLY A 883 -9.21 -13.42 -15.58
C GLY A 883 -7.97 -13.78 -14.76
N PRO A 884 -8.09 -14.03 -13.45
CA PRO A 884 -6.94 -14.21 -12.56
C PRO A 884 -6.27 -15.58 -12.68
N VAL A 885 -5.82 -15.99 -13.88
CA VAL A 885 -5.39 -17.37 -14.21
C VAL A 885 -4.59 -18.07 -13.11
N HIS A 886 -3.66 -17.36 -12.48
CA HIS A 886 -2.78 -17.89 -11.44
C HIS A 886 -3.14 -17.45 -10.02
N ALA A 887 -4.04 -16.47 -9.83
CA ALA A 887 -4.49 -16.03 -8.51
C ALA A 887 -5.61 -16.93 -7.99
N TRP A 888 -5.25 -18.20 -7.81
CA TRP A 888 -6.10 -19.30 -7.36
C TRP A 888 -5.44 -20.10 -6.24
N TRP A 889 -6.26 -20.93 -5.60
CA TRP A 889 -5.90 -21.83 -4.52
C TRP A 889 -6.60 -23.18 -4.72
N HIS A 890 -5.98 -24.25 -4.21
CA HIS A 890 -6.58 -25.59 -4.16
C HIS A 890 -7.32 -25.75 -2.82
N TYR A 891 -8.62 -25.44 -2.76
CA TYR A 891 -9.44 -25.62 -1.55
C TYR A 891 -10.16 -26.98 -1.55
N PRO A 892 -10.55 -27.54 -0.39
CA PRO A 892 -11.52 -28.62 -0.31
C PRO A 892 -12.75 -28.44 -1.21
N ALA A 893 -13.10 -29.50 -1.94
CA ALA A 893 -14.23 -29.51 -2.89
C ALA A 893 -15.57 -29.85 -2.23
N GLU A 894 -15.55 -30.58 -1.11
CA GLU A 894 -16.74 -31.00 -0.37
C GLU A 894 -16.60 -30.67 1.12
N GLY A 895 -17.73 -30.33 1.75
CA GLY A 895 -17.80 -29.86 3.13
C GLY A 895 -17.74 -28.34 3.21
N GLU A 896 -18.03 -27.81 4.39
CA GLU A 896 -18.15 -26.38 4.63
C GLU A 896 -17.50 -25.96 5.95
N LEU A 897 -17.09 -26.92 6.78
CA LEU A 897 -16.28 -26.68 7.97
C LEU A 897 -15.10 -27.64 7.99
N PHE A 898 -13.90 -27.12 8.25
CA PHE A 898 -12.66 -27.86 8.04
C PHE A 898 -11.69 -27.67 9.21
N ILE A 899 -10.98 -28.74 9.54
CA ILE A 899 -9.81 -28.74 10.43
C ILE A 899 -8.59 -29.07 9.57
N PHE A 900 -7.77 -28.06 9.28
CA PHE A 900 -6.67 -28.15 8.32
C PHE A 900 -5.40 -28.73 8.95
N HIS A 901 -4.80 -29.70 8.26
CA HIS A 901 -3.46 -30.26 8.53
C HIS A 901 -2.41 -29.71 7.55
N LYS A 902 -2.85 -29.24 6.39
CA LYS A 902 -2.06 -28.46 5.42
C LYS A 902 -2.95 -27.40 4.79
N ILE A 903 -2.65 -26.14 5.09
CA ILE A 903 -3.34 -24.98 4.52
C ILE A 903 -2.89 -24.79 3.07
N PRO A 904 -3.83 -24.61 2.11
CA PRO A 904 -3.47 -24.32 0.73
C PRO A 904 -2.88 -22.92 0.58
N GLY A 905 -1.90 -22.77 -0.32
CA GLY A 905 -1.40 -21.46 -0.73
C GLY A 905 -2.29 -20.80 -1.80
N VAL A 906 -2.09 -19.50 -2.00
CA VAL A 906 -2.69 -18.71 -3.09
C VAL A 906 -1.61 -18.22 -4.06
N GLY A 907 -1.91 -18.21 -5.36
CA GLY A 907 -1.00 -17.67 -6.38
C GLY A 907 -1.23 -16.20 -6.70
N THR A 908 -0.35 -15.59 -7.51
CA THR A 908 -0.39 -14.19 -7.95
C THR A 908 -0.94 -14.04 -9.38
N LYS A 909 -0.87 -12.85 -9.99
CA LYS A 909 -1.19 -12.67 -11.43
C LYS A 909 -0.32 -13.53 -12.36
N PHE A 910 0.94 -13.80 -12.01
CA PHE A 910 1.93 -14.37 -12.92
C PHE A 910 2.39 -15.78 -12.55
N ALA A 911 2.09 -16.27 -11.35
CA ALA A 911 2.60 -17.55 -10.86
C ALA A 911 1.62 -18.20 -9.89
N ASN A 912 1.44 -19.51 -9.99
CA ASN A 912 0.61 -20.30 -9.09
C ASN A 912 1.25 -20.38 -7.71
N ALA A 913 0.48 -20.74 -6.68
CA ALA A 913 0.98 -20.81 -5.30
C ALA A 913 2.28 -21.62 -5.13
N HIS A 914 2.39 -22.77 -5.81
CA HIS A 914 3.56 -23.66 -5.72
C HIS A 914 4.82 -23.13 -6.41
N GLU A 915 4.70 -22.09 -7.23
CA GLU A 915 5.81 -21.43 -7.92
C GLU A 915 6.34 -20.23 -7.10
N LEU A 916 5.68 -19.88 -5.99
CA LEU A 916 6.01 -18.74 -5.12
C LEU A 916 6.90 -19.10 -3.92
N GLY A 917 7.42 -20.31 -3.87
CA GLY A 917 8.38 -20.73 -2.86
C GLY A 917 7.96 -21.98 -2.08
N PRO A 918 8.82 -22.41 -1.13
CA PRO A 918 8.59 -23.58 -0.29
C PRO A 918 7.23 -23.60 0.43
N GLN A 919 6.75 -22.49 0.97
CA GLN A 919 5.50 -22.45 1.75
C GLN A 919 4.27 -22.78 0.89
N GLY A 920 4.26 -22.28 -0.36
CA GLY A 920 3.16 -22.51 -1.32
C GLY A 920 3.23 -23.86 -2.03
N SER A 921 4.34 -24.60 -1.89
CA SER A 921 4.55 -25.88 -2.57
C SER A 921 3.83 -27.04 -1.90
N PRO A 922 3.36 -28.04 -2.67
CA PRO A 922 2.87 -29.30 -2.11
C PRO A 922 3.93 -30.01 -1.27
N SER A 923 3.51 -30.54 -0.13
CA SER A 923 4.38 -31.23 0.83
C SER A 923 3.82 -32.60 1.20
N ALA A 924 4.70 -33.55 1.49
CA ALA A 924 4.28 -34.79 2.13
C ALA A 924 3.91 -34.50 3.58
N LEU A 925 2.92 -35.21 4.12
CA LEU A 925 2.49 -35.10 5.51
C LEU A 925 2.78 -36.40 6.24
N GLU A 926 2.99 -36.29 7.55
CA GLU A 926 3.03 -37.47 8.41
C GLU A 926 1.65 -38.13 8.44
N SER A 927 1.64 -39.47 8.37
CA SER A 927 0.44 -40.30 8.36
C SER A 927 0.46 -41.21 9.58
N PRO A 928 -0.65 -41.37 10.32
CA PRO A 928 -1.98 -40.82 10.04
C PRO A 928 -2.14 -39.35 10.45
N LEU A 929 -3.11 -38.65 9.85
CA LEU A 929 -3.60 -37.36 10.35
C LEU A 929 -4.39 -37.58 11.63
N THR A 930 -3.95 -37.01 12.75
CA THR A 930 -4.60 -37.16 14.05
C THR A 930 -5.00 -35.82 14.63
N GLY A 931 -6.13 -35.77 15.31
CA GLY A 931 -6.57 -34.57 15.99
C GLY A 931 -7.86 -34.78 16.76
N SER A 932 -8.31 -33.71 17.41
CA SER A 932 -9.51 -33.68 18.23
C SER A 932 -10.21 -32.33 18.17
N ILE A 933 -11.54 -32.37 18.28
CA ILE A 933 -12.38 -31.17 18.36
C ILE A 933 -13.64 -31.50 19.16
N THR A 934 -14.09 -30.54 19.96
CA THR A 934 -15.36 -30.64 20.70
C THR A 934 -16.39 -29.69 20.14
N PHE A 935 -17.60 -30.19 19.89
CA PHE A 935 -18.76 -29.40 19.49
C PHE A 935 -19.78 -29.30 20.63
N ARG A 936 -20.31 -28.10 20.82
CA ARG A 936 -21.42 -27.80 21.72
C ARG A 936 -22.50 -27.01 21.00
N LEU A 937 -23.73 -27.51 21.06
CA LEU A 937 -24.90 -26.78 20.54
C LEU A 937 -25.45 -25.89 21.65
N MET A 938 -25.63 -24.60 21.40
CA MET A 938 -26.07 -23.63 22.40
C MET A 938 -27.19 -22.68 21.93
N ALA A 939 -27.91 -22.11 22.89
CA ALA A 939 -28.73 -20.91 22.66
C ALA A 939 -27.85 -19.67 22.88
N ARG A 940 -28.10 -18.60 22.13
CA ARG A 940 -27.24 -17.39 22.11
C ARG A 940 -27.45 -16.45 23.30
#